data_AF-R6SM33-F1
#
_entry.id   AF-R6SM33-F1
#
_cell.length_a   1.000
_cell.length_b   1.000
_cell.length_c   1.000
_cell.angle_alpha   90.00
_cell.angle_beta   90.00
_cell.angle_gamma   90.00
#
_symmetry.space_group_name_H-M   'P 1'
#
loop_
_entity.id
_entity.type
_entity.pdbx_description
1 polymer ?
#
loop_
_entity_poly.entity_id
_entity_poly.type
_entity_poly.pdbx_seq_one_letter_code
_entity_poly.pdbx_strand_id
1 'polypeptide(L)'
;MFGSIAEAAVTVENVYYLSETNPLMNGVFTDDGSDTVGTVTGTAVAMDASDMKNADFVSRLGNAFVKDADAINGGYPVLAGQKPLGEEPAVRARVEIGTAEELKAFADRVNAGESFTDKTVLLTNHIDLSDFQNWTQIGRSSSVQFDGIFDGQGYVIDNLYSTTGGLFGYVGTNAVIKNVGVASGEIGSDNLSWMGGIARWSNGADFINCWNGADIICSGWSGGIVGTVRDGGDSIIKGCYNVGSVTARDGAVGGIVGHLATGSNGTSVHVIVSECYNAGAVTAKDNAGGIVGRAQDGHVIRNCYNVGKVSVTGDNILDGAGGIASLVTSDNEIINCYYHSEMTTCGVSNGNDTTVGKTAEELQADAMLQLLGDGFKQDRYALVNHGYPLLHWQKTEDADAVDAVADRIAAIGTVTADSADAIRAARAAYDALSDELKALVNVSVLEAAERELDGILQLAQAKEDALRELDAYKNPSDYRAEQAEELERLHSAGQEAVRAAETIEAVKAALAAAKADMDAVKTDRQLSDEEAVRSVSEAIAAIGTVTADSADAIRAARAAYDALSDALKERIENYAVLTAAEEALAALREAETTTGADTEEPDTEEETSSAQESTSDADTSDSPRPMRMPPIRRTPPDPRKVRTGRRRREKPMPTDAVLLYHWASGLWQYSALRL
;
A
#
# COMPACT_ATOMS: atom_id res chain seq x y z
N MET A 1 31.08 23.00 0.81
CA MET A 1 32.40 23.68 0.77
C MET A 1 33.36 22.75 0.06
N PHE A 2 34.03 23.21 -0.99
CA PHE A 2 35.14 22.45 -1.57
C PHE A 2 36.34 22.59 -0.64
N GLY A 3 36.91 21.47 -0.18
CA GLY A 3 38.20 21.50 0.52
C GLY A 3 39.32 21.95 -0.42
N SER A 4 40.35 22.60 0.15
CA SER A 4 41.53 23.21 -0.49
C SER A 4 41.79 22.77 -1.93
N ILE A 5 41.48 23.64 -2.88
CA ILE A 5 41.78 23.44 -4.30
C ILE A 5 43.10 24.14 -4.59
N ALA A 6 44.12 23.38 -4.96
CA ALA A 6 45.43 23.92 -5.28
C ALA A 6 45.41 24.71 -6.61
N GLU A 7 45.91 25.94 -6.56
CA GLU A 7 46.58 26.72 -7.63
C GLU A 7 45.76 27.26 -8.83
N ALA A 8 44.45 27.07 -8.94
CA ALA A 8 43.65 27.59 -10.08
C ALA A 8 42.39 28.37 -9.66
N ALA A 9 42.08 29.46 -10.38
CA ALA A 9 40.79 30.15 -10.27
C ALA A 9 39.69 29.31 -10.96
N VAL A 10 38.63 28.97 -10.24
CA VAL A 10 37.54 28.11 -10.71
C VAL A 10 36.25 28.90 -10.69
N THR A 11 35.69 29.18 -11.86
CA THR A 11 34.33 29.70 -11.97
C THR A 11 33.37 28.55 -12.15
N VAL A 12 32.37 28.45 -11.26
CA VAL A 12 31.35 27.41 -11.33
C VAL A 12 30.04 28.05 -11.77
N GLU A 13 29.57 27.67 -12.96
CA GLU A 13 28.34 28.17 -13.57
C GLU A 13 27.34 27.03 -13.74
N ASN A 14 26.04 27.37 -13.85
CA ASN A 14 24.97 26.40 -14.11
C ASN A 14 24.88 25.27 -13.08
N VAL A 15 25.10 25.59 -11.80
CA VAL A 15 24.90 24.64 -10.71
C VAL A 15 23.48 24.79 -10.17
N TYR A 16 22.78 23.68 -10.10
CA TYR A 16 21.42 23.64 -9.60
C TYR A 16 21.28 22.48 -8.60
N TYR A 17 20.39 22.63 -7.62
CA TYR A 17 20.12 21.57 -6.65
C TYR A 17 18.62 21.49 -6.34
N LEU A 18 18.17 20.27 -6.02
CA LEU A 18 16.80 20.01 -5.59
C LEU A 18 16.54 20.65 -4.24
N SER A 19 15.61 21.61 -4.20
CA SER A 19 15.25 22.33 -2.98
C SER A 19 14.57 21.44 -1.94
N GLU A 20 13.81 20.44 -2.40
CA GLU A 20 13.03 19.53 -1.55
C GLU A 20 13.93 18.58 -0.74
N THR A 21 15.01 18.09 -1.34
CA THR A 21 15.94 17.15 -0.69
C THR A 21 17.13 17.83 -0.03
N ASN A 22 17.40 19.11 -0.35
CA ASN A 22 18.55 19.87 0.17
C ASN A 22 18.16 21.26 0.70
N PRO A 23 17.22 21.38 1.67
CA PRO A 23 16.67 22.66 2.12
C PRO A 23 17.67 23.55 2.90
N LEU A 24 18.80 23.00 3.33
CA LEU A 24 19.84 23.70 4.11
C LEU A 24 21.03 24.20 3.25
N MET A 25 21.02 23.95 1.95
CA MET A 25 22.08 24.40 1.05
C MET A 25 21.80 25.84 0.60
N ASN A 26 22.72 26.76 0.88
CA ASN A 26 22.81 28.08 0.25
C ASN A 26 24.10 28.08 -0.58
N GLY A 27 23.98 27.89 -1.89
CA GLY A 27 25.13 27.70 -2.77
C GLY A 27 25.78 29.02 -3.15
N VAL A 28 26.58 29.61 -2.26
CA VAL A 28 27.59 30.58 -2.67
C VAL A 28 28.93 29.87 -2.57
N PHE A 29 29.59 29.66 -3.71
CA PHE A 29 30.94 29.12 -3.76
C PHE A 29 31.90 30.29 -3.56
N THR A 30 32.38 30.46 -2.33
CA THR A 30 33.44 31.42 -1.97
C THR A 30 34.56 30.69 -1.24
N ASP A 31 35.79 31.08 -1.56
CA ASP A 31 37.00 30.77 -0.79
C ASP A 31 36.88 31.39 0.63
N ASP A 32 37.12 30.60 1.68
CA ASP A 32 36.89 30.93 3.09
C ASP A 32 38.08 31.64 3.76
N GLY A 33 39.07 32.06 2.96
CA GLY A 33 40.04 33.09 3.37
C GLY A 33 41.36 32.56 3.93
N SER A 34 41.97 31.58 3.26
CA SER A 34 43.36 31.16 3.51
C SER A 34 44.29 31.65 2.37
N ASP A 35 45.43 32.26 2.73
CA ASP A 35 46.20 33.20 1.88
C ASP A 35 46.88 32.60 0.61
N THR A 36 46.14 32.63 -0.51
CA THR A 36 46.52 32.74 -1.96
C THR A 36 47.16 31.55 -2.71
N VAL A 37 46.78 31.15 -3.96
CA VAL A 37 45.79 31.61 -4.96
C VAL A 37 44.98 30.43 -5.53
N GLY A 38 43.65 30.51 -5.40
CA GLY A 38 42.66 29.80 -6.20
C GLY A 38 41.26 30.32 -5.86
N THR A 39 40.75 31.33 -6.59
CA THR A 39 39.43 31.90 -6.29
C THR A 39 38.34 31.02 -6.89
N VAL A 40 37.53 30.37 -6.03
CA VAL A 40 36.28 29.74 -6.47
C VAL A 40 35.18 30.78 -6.42
N THR A 41 34.50 31.02 -7.54
CA THR A 41 33.34 31.92 -7.60
C THR A 41 32.21 31.23 -8.34
N GLY A 42 31.02 31.22 -7.75
CA GLY A 42 29.83 30.72 -8.40
C GLY A 42 28.64 30.73 -7.46
N THR A 43 27.44 30.55 -8.01
CA THR A 43 26.24 30.31 -7.21
C THR A 43 25.56 29.02 -7.67
N ALA A 44 24.99 28.29 -6.72
CA ALA A 44 24.05 27.22 -7.01
C ALA A 44 22.63 27.74 -6.82
N VAL A 45 21.73 27.35 -7.73
CA VAL A 45 20.33 27.78 -7.73
C VAL A 45 19.46 26.63 -7.25
N ALA A 46 18.67 26.85 -6.20
CA ALA A 46 17.65 25.92 -5.75
C ALA A 46 16.54 25.83 -6.80
N MET A 47 16.10 24.62 -7.15
CA MET A 47 14.94 24.40 -8.00
C MET A 47 14.13 23.21 -7.48
N ASP A 48 12.83 23.23 -7.72
CA ASP A 48 11.97 22.09 -7.41
C ASP A 48 12.09 20.98 -8.46
N ALA A 49 11.57 19.80 -8.13
CA ALA A 49 11.67 18.63 -9.00
C ALA A 49 10.91 18.81 -10.32
N SER A 50 9.84 19.61 -10.34
CA SER A 50 9.02 19.81 -11.53
C SER A 50 9.73 20.69 -12.57
N ASP A 51 10.41 21.73 -12.10
CA ASP A 51 11.20 22.64 -12.93
C ASP A 51 12.44 21.94 -13.49
N MET A 52 13.13 21.15 -12.67
CA MET A 52 14.32 20.42 -13.12
C MET A 52 14.02 19.32 -14.16
N LYS A 53 12.80 18.80 -14.21
CA LYS A 53 12.38 17.82 -15.23
C LYS A 53 11.82 18.47 -16.51
N ASN A 54 11.68 19.80 -16.51
CA ASN A 54 11.12 20.54 -17.63
C ASN A 54 12.14 20.71 -18.78
N ALA A 55 11.64 20.77 -20.02
CA ALA A 55 12.42 21.00 -21.23
C ALA A 55 13.15 22.37 -21.22
N ASP A 56 12.58 23.37 -20.54
CA ASP A 56 13.24 24.67 -20.38
C ASP A 56 14.54 24.55 -19.57
N PHE A 57 14.57 23.66 -18.57
CA PHE A 57 15.77 23.40 -17.77
C PHE A 57 16.83 22.63 -18.56
N VAL A 58 16.43 21.61 -19.33
CA VAL A 58 17.32 20.89 -20.27
C VAL A 58 18.03 21.89 -21.19
N SER A 59 17.28 22.87 -21.73
CA SER A 59 17.82 23.89 -22.63
C SER A 59 18.86 24.80 -21.93
N ARG A 60 18.73 25.02 -20.62
CA ARG A 60 19.69 25.80 -19.81
C ARG A 60 20.98 25.03 -19.52
N LEU A 61 20.92 23.71 -19.41
CA LEU A 61 22.11 22.85 -19.25
C LEU A 61 22.94 22.73 -20.54
N GLY A 62 22.35 23.13 -21.68
CA GLY A 62 23.00 23.15 -22.98
C GLY A 62 22.92 21.81 -23.73
N ASN A 63 23.53 21.78 -24.91
CA ASN A 63 23.34 20.70 -25.90
C ASN A 63 23.88 19.32 -25.47
N ALA A 64 24.63 19.26 -24.37
CA ALA A 64 25.10 18.00 -23.80
C ALA A 64 23.99 17.22 -23.09
N PHE A 65 22.87 17.88 -22.73
CA PHE A 65 21.75 17.27 -22.06
C PHE A 65 20.51 17.26 -22.95
N VAL A 66 19.72 16.21 -22.82
CA VAL A 66 18.41 16.05 -23.45
C VAL A 66 17.38 15.70 -22.38
N LYS A 67 16.10 15.86 -22.73
CA LYS A 67 15.02 15.42 -21.87
C LYS A 67 15.08 13.90 -21.74
N ASP A 68 14.92 13.41 -20.53
CA ASP A 68 14.80 11.98 -20.25
C ASP A 68 13.43 11.46 -20.68
N ALA A 69 13.32 11.14 -21.97
CA ALA A 69 12.11 10.61 -22.57
C ALA A 69 11.82 9.17 -22.13
N ASP A 70 12.86 8.45 -21.70
CA ASP A 70 12.82 6.99 -21.45
C ASP A 70 12.95 6.65 -19.95
N ALA A 71 12.80 7.65 -19.06
CA ALA A 71 12.88 7.52 -17.60
C ALA A 71 14.21 6.91 -17.07
N ILE A 72 15.32 7.09 -17.80
CA ILE A 72 16.67 6.63 -17.45
C ILE A 72 17.16 7.26 -16.14
N ASN A 73 16.78 8.51 -15.89
CA ASN A 73 17.16 9.29 -14.72
C ASN A 73 15.91 9.84 -14.02
N GLY A 74 14.84 9.02 -13.92
CA GLY A 74 13.63 9.40 -13.19
C GLY A 74 12.92 10.66 -13.74
N GLY A 75 13.12 10.97 -15.02
CA GLY A 75 12.58 12.14 -15.71
C GLY A 75 13.45 13.39 -15.64
N TYR A 76 14.58 13.38 -14.91
CA TYR A 76 15.57 14.45 -14.91
C TYR A 76 16.42 14.41 -16.18
N PRO A 77 17.00 15.54 -16.64
CA PRO A 77 17.81 15.56 -17.85
C PRO A 77 18.89 14.48 -17.86
N VAL A 78 19.11 13.90 -19.03
CA VAL A 78 20.11 12.86 -19.30
C VAL A 78 21.09 13.38 -20.34
N LEU A 79 22.26 12.77 -20.47
CA LEU A 79 23.20 13.17 -21.51
C LEU A 79 22.64 12.86 -22.90
N ALA A 80 22.94 13.71 -23.88
CA ALA A 80 22.58 13.50 -25.27
C ALA A 80 23.18 12.18 -25.77
N GLY A 81 22.31 11.20 -26.04
CA GLY A 81 22.72 9.85 -26.46
C GLY A 81 22.88 8.84 -25.32
N GLN A 82 22.59 9.22 -24.08
CA GLN A 82 22.42 8.27 -22.98
C GLN A 82 21.18 7.41 -23.28
N LYS A 83 21.34 6.09 -23.19
CA LYS A 83 20.26 5.13 -23.41
C LYS A 83 19.85 4.44 -22.11
N PRO A 84 18.61 3.91 -22.03
CA PRO A 84 18.21 3.03 -20.94
C PRO A 84 19.21 1.89 -20.79
N LEU A 85 19.61 1.57 -19.55
CA LEU A 85 20.40 0.38 -19.29
C LEU A 85 19.67 -0.83 -19.91
N GLY A 86 20.33 -1.52 -20.85
CA GLY A 86 19.80 -2.74 -21.48
C GLY A 86 19.23 -2.62 -22.89
N GLU A 87 19.09 -1.42 -23.47
CA GLU A 87 18.59 -1.23 -24.85
C GLU A 87 19.62 -0.61 -25.84
N GLU A 88 20.91 -0.62 -25.49
CA GLU A 88 21.95 -0.39 -26.49
C GLU A 88 22.07 -1.65 -27.38
N PRO A 89 22.03 -1.55 -28.72
CA PRO A 89 22.45 -2.67 -29.57
C PRO A 89 23.89 -3.04 -29.20
N ALA A 90 24.14 -4.34 -28.95
CA ALA A 90 25.42 -4.90 -28.51
C ALA A 90 26.57 -4.47 -29.45
N VAL A 91 27.18 -3.32 -29.15
CA VAL A 91 28.29 -2.78 -29.89
C VAL A 91 29.26 -2.19 -28.88
N ARG A 92 30.09 -3.06 -28.31
CA ARG A 92 31.52 -2.83 -28.06
C ARG A 92 32.22 -4.15 -27.70
N ALA A 93 32.94 -4.73 -28.67
CA ALA A 93 34.14 -5.55 -28.47
C ALA A 93 34.16 -6.70 -27.42
N ARG A 94 33.14 -7.54 -27.28
CA ARG A 94 33.17 -8.74 -26.40
C ARG A 94 33.62 -8.41 -24.95
N VAL A 95 33.07 -7.34 -24.39
CA VAL A 95 33.29 -6.94 -22.98
C VAL A 95 31.98 -6.87 -22.18
N GLU A 96 30.86 -7.32 -22.75
CA GLU A 96 29.60 -7.56 -22.06
C GLU A 96 29.45 -9.06 -21.80
N ILE A 97 28.97 -9.42 -20.62
CA ILE A 97 28.87 -10.80 -20.14
C ILE A 97 27.45 -11.02 -19.56
N GLY A 98 26.63 -11.80 -20.25
CA GLY A 98 25.26 -12.13 -19.84
C GLY A 98 25.06 -13.61 -19.49
N THR A 99 26.07 -14.44 -19.71
CA THR A 99 26.02 -15.89 -19.51
C THR A 99 27.29 -16.44 -18.85
N ALA A 100 27.18 -17.64 -18.28
CA ALA A 100 28.28 -18.33 -17.61
C ALA A 100 29.41 -18.69 -18.60
N GLU A 101 29.08 -19.07 -19.82
CA GLU A 101 30.03 -19.36 -20.89
C GLU A 101 30.80 -18.11 -21.33
N GLU A 102 30.13 -16.95 -21.40
CA GLU A 102 30.78 -15.68 -21.71
C GLU A 102 31.74 -15.26 -20.59
N LEU A 103 31.34 -15.44 -19.32
CA LEU A 103 32.22 -15.18 -18.17
C LEU A 103 33.45 -16.09 -18.21
N LYS A 104 33.26 -17.37 -18.52
CA LYS A 104 34.36 -18.32 -18.70
C LYS A 104 35.28 -17.95 -19.86
N ALA A 105 34.72 -17.55 -21.00
CA ALA A 105 35.49 -17.12 -22.16
C ALA A 105 36.28 -15.83 -21.89
N PHE A 106 35.73 -14.92 -21.09
CA PHE A 106 36.43 -13.75 -20.60
C PHE A 106 37.61 -14.14 -19.69
N ALA A 107 37.38 -15.03 -18.72
CA ALA A 107 38.44 -15.56 -17.86
C ALA A 107 39.58 -16.19 -18.68
N ASP A 108 39.25 -16.94 -19.73
CA ASP A 108 40.24 -17.56 -20.62
C ASP A 108 41.10 -16.53 -21.39
N ARG A 109 40.52 -15.40 -21.80
CA ARG A 109 41.27 -14.31 -22.44
C ARG A 109 42.27 -13.67 -21.48
N VAL A 110 41.83 -13.37 -20.25
CA VAL A 110 42.71 -12.84 -19.21
C VAL A 110 43.84 -13.83 -18.93
N ASN A 111 43.49 -15.11 -18.76
CA ASN A 111 44.45 -16.17 -18.50
C ASN A 111 45.40 -16.50 -19.68
N ALA A 112 45.08 -16.02 -20.89
CA ALA A 112 45.94 -16.06 -22.06
C ALA A 112 46.89 -14.84 -22.17
N GLY A 113 46.79 -13.87 -21.26
CA GLY A 113 47.68 -12.71 -21.16
C GLY A 113 47.08 -11.39 -21.64
N GLU A 114 45.79 -11.34 -21.97
CA GLU A 114 45.12 -10.06 -22.21
C GLU A 114 44.78 -9.40 -20.87
N SER A 115 45.49 -8.33 -20.47
CA SER A 115 45.30 -7.70 -19.14
C SER A 115 44.01 -6.91 -18.98
N PHE A 116 43.42 -6.44 -20.09
CA PHE A 116 42.28 -5.51 -20.12
C PHE A 116 42.54 -4.13 -19.50
N THR A 117 43.81 -3.71 -19.37
CA THR A 117 44.17 -2.33 -18.99
C THR A 117 43.41 -1.32 -19.87
N ASP A 118 42.84 -0.29 -19.23
CA ASP A 118 42.00 0.75 -19.84
C ASP A 118 40.70 0.26 -20.50
N LYS A 119 40.27 -0.98 -20.24
CA LYS A 119 39.01 -1.53 -20.74
C LYS A 119 37.99 -1.72 -19.63
N THR A 120 36.72 -1.57 -19.97
CA THR A 120 35.59 -1.86 -19.08
C THR A 120 34.87 -3.12 -19.54
N VAL A 121 34.62 -4.02 -18.60
CA VAL A 121 33.86 -5.26 -18.74
C VAL A 121 32.60 -5.15 -17.89
N LEU A 122 31.45 -5.49 -18.47
CA LEU A 122 30.13 -5.29 -17.88
C LEU A 122 29.40 -6.63 -17.74
N LEU A 123 28.81 -6.90 -16.57
CA LEU A 123 27.77 -7.93 -16.48
C LEU A 123 26.45 -7.36 -16.97
N THR A 124 25.70 -8.12 -17.76
CA THR A 124 24.37 -7.73 -18.27
C THR A 124 23.24 -8.62 -17.76
N ASN A 125 23.56 -9.60 -16.91
CA ASN A 125 22.60 -10.49 -16.30
C ASN A 125 23.19 -11.13 -15.03
N HIS A 126 22.33 -11.71 -14.18
CA HIS A 126 22.77 -12.66 -13.17
C HIS A 126 23.41 -13.88 -13.85
N ILE A 127 24.53 -14.34 -13.32
CA ILE A 127 25.32 -15.44 -13.89
C ILE A 127 25.28 -16.63 -12.94
N ASP A 128 24.71 -17.75 -13.37
CA ASP A 128 24.73 -19.01 -12.62
C ASP A 128 25.93 -19.87 -13.06
N LEU A 129 26.85 -20.19 -12.15
CA LEU A 129 28.02 -21.02 -12.40
C LEU A 129 27.82 -22.50 -12.03
N SER A 130 26.60 -22.97 -11.82
CA SER A 130 26.29 -24.36 -11.42
C SER A 130 26.86 -25.43 -12.38
N ASP A 131 27.00 -25.11 -13.68
CA ASP A 131 27.65 -25.98 -14.67
C ASP A 131 29.19 -26.03 -14.57
N PHE A 132 29.80 -25.16 -13.75
CA PHE A 132 31.24 -25.05 -13.54
C PHE A 132 31.64 -25.49 -12.12
N GLN A 133 31.75 -26.81 -11.91
CA GLN A 133 32.04 -27.41 -10.60
C GLN A 133 33.34 -26.96 -9.91
N ASN A 134 34.30 -26.43 -10.67
CA ASN A 134 35.51 -25.82 -10.13
C ASN A 134 35.94 -24.66 -11.04
N TRP A 135 35.56 -23.46 -10.66
CA TRP A 135 35.83 -22.23 -11.37
C TRP A 135 37.33 -22.01 -11.58
N THR A 136 37.68 -21.62 -12.80
CA THR A 136 39.04 -21.15 -13.11
C THR A 136 39.05 -19.65 -13.01
N GLN A 137 39.83 -19.11 -12.08
CA GLN A 137 39.78 -17.68 -11.76
C GLN A 137 40.17 -16.80 -12.95
N ILE A 138 39.59 -15.61 -12.99
CA ILE A 138 40.04 -14.54 -13.87
C ILE A 138 41.40 -14.03 -13.34
N GLY A 139 42.44 -14.13 -14.17
CA GLY A 139 43.81 -13.78 -13.78
C GLY A 139 44.42 -14.75 -12.77
N ARG A 140 44.55 -16.03 -13.16
CA ARG A 140 44.98 -17.13 -12.28
C ARG A 140 46.40 -17.03 -11.69
N SER A 141 47.24 -16.11 -12.16
CA SER A 141 48.59 -15.88 -11.63
C SER A 141 49.02 -14.43 -11.81
N SER A 142 50.07 -14.02 -11.11
CA SER A 142 50.63 -12.66 -11.19
C SER A 142 51.10 -12.25 -12.60
N SER A 143 51.41 -13.21 -13.48
CA SER A 143 51.83 -12.94 -14.86
C SER A 143 50.67 -12.66 -15.83
N VAL A 144 49.43 -12.93 -15.40
CA VAL A 144 48.22 -12.78 -16.23
C VAL A 144 47.11 -12.07 -15.44
N GLN A 145 47.49 -11.13 -14.58
CA GLN A 145 46.53 -10.39 -13.75
C GLN A 145 45.52 -9.62 -14.60
N PHE A 146 44.28 -9.50 -14.10
CA PHE A 146 43.30 -8.58 -14.64
C PHE A 146 43.63 -7.16 -14.18
N ASP A 147 43.66 -6.21 -15.10
CA ASP A 147 44.11 -4.82 -14.85
C ASP A 147 43.12 -3.80 -15.44
N GLY A 148 41.88 -4.22 -15.70
CA GLY A 148 40.81 -3.38 -16.25
C GLY A 148 39.71 -3.04 -15.25
N ILE A 149 38.62 -2.47 -15.75
CA ILE A 149 37.41 -2.21 -14.96
C ILE A 149 36.44 -3.38 -15.16
N PHE A 150 36.00 -4.01 -14.07
CA PHE A 150 34.91 -4.99 -14.07
C PHE A 150 33.72 -4.42 -13.30
N ASP A 151 32.65 -4.09 -14.00
CA ASP A 151 31.42 -3.54 -13.42
C ASP A 151 30.30 -4.59 -13.48
N GLY A 152 29.91 -5.09 -12.31
CA GLY A 152 28.82 -6.05 -12.20
C GLY A 152 27.43 -5.43 -12.40
N GLN A 153 27.30 -4.10 -12.44
CA GLN A 153 26.02 -3.37 -12.58
C GLN A 153 24.93 -3.79 -11.58
N GLY A 154 25.31 -4.38 -10.44
CA GLY A 154 24.39 -4.92 -9.44
C GLY A 154 23.89 -6.34 -9.73
N TYR A 155 24.32 -6.96 -10.83
CA TYR A 155 24.12 -8.38 -11.08
C TYR A 155 25.05 -9.23 -10.19
N VAL A 156 24.66 -10.48 -10.02
CA VAL A 156 25.35 -11.43 -9.13
C VAL A 156 25.87 -12.62 -9.89
N ILE A 157 26.92 -13.21 -9.35
CA ILE A 157 27.46 -14.50 -9.74
C ILE A 157 27.03 -15.50 -8.68
N ASP A 158 26.24 -16.48 -9.07
CA ASP A 158 25.69 -17.50 -8.18
C ASP A 158 26.41 -18.84 -8.37
N ASN A 159 26.38 -19.69 -7.34
CA ASN A 159 26.98 -21.03 -7.35
C ASN A 159 28.48 -21.04 -7.71
N LEU A 160 29.27 -20.10 -7.15
CA LEU A 160 30.71 -20.03 -7.38
C LEU A 160 31.47 -21.07 -6.53
N TYR A 161 31.77 -22.22 -7.12
CA TYR A 161 32.58 -23.27 -6.48
C TYR A 161 34.02 -23.24 -7.00
N SER A 162 34.99 -23.16 -6.10
CA SER A 162 36.41 -23.16 -6.48
C SER A 162 37.31 -23.61 -5.35
N THR A 163 38.29 -24.45 -5.63
CA THR A 163 39.27 -24.89 -4.62
C THR A 163 40.49 -23.99 -4.50
N THR A 164 40.66 -22.98 -5.37
CA THR A 164 41.96 -22.27 -5.52
C THR A 164 41.89 -20.74 -5.40
N GLY A 165 40.70 -20.17 -5.17
CA GLY A 165 40.44 -18.73 -5.06
C GLY A 165 39.07 -18.34 -5.62
N GLY A 166 38.56 -17.14 -5.31
CA GLY A 166 37.23 -16.68 -5.75
C GLY A 166 37.17 -16.26 -7.21
N LEU A 167 36.35 -15.26 -7.53
CA LEU A 167 36.09 -14.86 -8.91
C LEU A 167 37.37 -14.50 -9.68
N PHE A 168 38.22 -13.70 -9.05
CA PHE A 168 39.53 -13.29 -9.54
C PHE A 168 40.67 -13.95 -8.75
N GLY A 169 41.75 -14.28 -9.45
CA GLY A 169 43.00 -14.72 -8.84
C GLY A 169 43.85 -13.51 -8.47
N TYR A 170 44.40 -12.84 -9.47
CA TYR A 170 45.28 -11.69 -9.33
C TYR A 170 44.70 -10.51 -10.08
N VAL A 171 44.65 -9.37 -9.39
CA VAL A 171 44.20 -8.10 -9.94
C VAL A 171 45.30 -7.05 -9.80
N GLY A 172 45.49 -6.27 -10.86
CA GLY A 172 46.53 -5.27 -11.01
C GLY A 172 46.17 -3.91 -10.43
N THR A 173 47.15 -3.00 -10.43
CA THR A 173 47.03 -1.65 -9.86
C THR A 173 46.01 -0.77 -10.57
N ASN A 174 45.73 -1.00 -11.86
CA ASN A 174 44.72 -0.22 -12.58
C ASN A 174 43.33 -0.87 -12.51
N ALA A 175 43.21 -2.02 -11.84
CA ALA A 175 41.96 -2.73 -11.80
C ALA A 175 40.95 -2.04 -10.89
N VAL A 176 39.71 -1.92 -11.37
CA VAL A 176 38.57 -1.48 -10.57
C VAL A 176 37.49 -2.55 -10.66
N ILE A 177 37.23 -3.23 -9.56
CA ILE A 177 36.16 -4.21 -9.46
C ILE A 177 35.02 -3.54 -8.70
N LYS A 178 33.87 -3.40 -9.35
CA LYS A 178 32.74 -2.70 -8.73
C LYS A 178 31.38 -3.31 -9.02
N ASN A 179 30.43 -3.06 -8.12
CA ASN A 179 29.02 -3.45 -8.23
C ASN A 179 28.82 -4.94 -8.54
N VAL A 180 29.68 -5.82 -8.02
CA VAL A 180 29.63 -7.27 -8.26
C VAL A 180 29.46 -8.03 -6.95
N GLY A 181 28.52 -8.97 -6.96
CA GLY A 181 28.28 -9.89 -5.86
C GLY A 181 28.56 -11.33 -6.22
N VAL A 182 29.15 -12.08 -5.30
CA VAL A 182 29.08 -13.54 -5.31
C VAL A 182 27.94 -13.94 -4.37
N ALA A 183 26.84 -14.46 -4.92
CA ALA A 183 25.62 -14.73 -4.15
C ALA A 183 25.72 -15.99 -3.30
N SER A 184 26.30 -17.07 -3.85
CA SER A 184 26.51 -18.32 -3.14
C SER A 184 27.69 -19.11 -3.71
N GLY A 185 28.11 -20.14 -2.98
CA GLY A 185 29.19 -21.03 -3.38
C GLY A 185 30.08 -21.46 -2.20
N GLU A 186 31.15 -22.17 -2.52
CA GLU A 186 32.21 -22.55 -1.58
C GLU A 186 33.57 -22.32 -2.25
N ILE A 187 34.44 -21.57 -1.57
CA ILE A 187 35.70 -21.06 -2.12
C ILE A 187 36.88 -21.46 -1.22
N GLY A 188 37.90 -22.02 -1.85
CA GLY A 188 39.18 -22.35 -1.25
C GLY A 188 39.26 -23.77 -0.70
N SER A 189 40.30 -24.00 0.10
CA SER A 189 40.59 -25.24 0.79
C SER A 189 41.43 -24.94 2.02
N ASP A 190 41.39 -25.81 3.04
CA ASP A 190 42.02 -25.59 4.34
C ASP A 190 43.57 -25.57 4.34
N ASN A 191 44.17 -25.77 3.17
CA ASN A 191 45.61 -25.80 2.92
C ASN A 191 46.11 -24.68 1.99
N LEU A 192 45.25 -23.75 1.57
CA LEU A 192 45.60 -22.61 0.72
C LEU A 192 45.31 -21.27 1.40
N SER A 193 46.26 -20.35 1.26
CA SER A 193 46.17 -18.97 1.78
C SER A 193 45.75 -17.97 0.72
N TRP A 194 45.37 -16.77 1.19
CA TRP A 194 44.97 -15.62 0.38
C TRP A 194 43.63 -15.77 -0.31
N MET A 195 42.74 -16.62 0.18
CA MET A 195 41.42 -16.74 -0.41
C MET A 195 40.64 -15.44 -0.23
N GLY A 196 39.95 -15.01 -1.29
CA GLY A 196 38.89 -14.03 -1.19
C GLY A 196 37.78 -14.33 -2.17
N GLY A 197 36.55 -14.01 -1.78
CA GLY A 197 35.35 -14.31 -2.55
C GLY A 197 35.34 -13.59 -3.90
N ILE A 198 35.80 -12.33 -3.90
CA ILE A 198 35.96 -11.54 -5.12
C ILE A 198 37.37 -11.72 -5.69
N ALA A 199 38.42 -11.47 -4.91
CA ALA A 199 39.79 -11.59 -5.39
C ALA A 199 40.72 -12.26 -4.39
N ARG A 200 41.57 -13.16 -4.88
CA ARG A 200 42.61 -13.80 -4.07
C ARG A 200 43.73 -12.80 -3.70
N TRP A 201 44.26 -12.09 -4.69
CA TRP A 201 45.42 -11.21 -4.54
C TRP A 201 45.19 -9.89 -5.27
N SER A 202 45.41 -8.78 -4.57
CA SER A 202 45.39 -7.43 -5.13
C SER A 202 46.76 -6.77 -5.07
N ASN A 203 47.20 -6.25 -6.22
CA ASN A 203 48.34 -5.35 -6.37
C ASN A 203 47.84 -3.90 -6.46
N GLY A 204 46.98 -3.44 -5.55
CA GLY A 204 46.47 -2.06 -5.50
C GLY A 204 45.20 -1.80 -6.31
N ALA A 205 44.37 -2.82 -6.55
CA ALA A 205 43.07 -2.66 -7.19
C ALA A 205 42.03 -2.03 -6.25
N ASP A 206 41.10 -1.28 -6.84
CA ASP A 206 39.93 -0.76 -6.14
C ASP A 206 38.78 -1.76 -6.13
N PHE A 207 38.14 -1.93 -4.97
CA PHE A 207 36.95 -2.75 -4.78
C PHE A 207 35.82 -1.88 -4.27
N ILE A 208 34.75 -1.71 -5.06
CA ILE A 208 33.70 -0.73 -4.77
C ILE A 208 32.32 -1.39 -4.88
N ASN A 209 31.51 -1.39 -3.82
CA ASN A 209 30.17 -1.98 -3.84
C ASN A 209 30.17 -3.48 -4.19
N CYS A 210 31.13 -4.21 -3.63
CA CYS A 210 31.29 -5.64 -3.87
C CYS A 210 30.84 -6.45 -2.66
N TRP A 211 30.34 -7.66 -2.88
CA TRP A 211 29.91 -8.50 -1.77
C TRP A 211 30.10 -9.99 -1.97
N ASN A 212 30.21 -10.72 -0.85
CA ASN A 212 30.39 -12.16 -0.85
C ASN A 212 29.38 -12.85 0.07
N GLY A 213 28.64 -13.79 -0.49
CA GLY A 213 27.78 -14.75 0.19
C GLY A 213 28.27 -16.19 0.13
N ALA A 214 29.36 -16.47 -0.61
CA ALA A 214 29.97 -17.80 -0.62
C ALA A 214 30.77 -18.06 0.67
N ASP A 215 30.77 -19.31 1.11
CA ASP A 215 31.61 -19.74 2.23
C ASP A 215 33.07 -19.88 1.80
N ILE A 216 34.00 -19.45 2.64
CA ILE A 216 35.44 -19.49 2.37
C ILE A 216 36.12 -20.44 3.35
N ILE A 217 36.83 -21.42 2.81
CA ILE A 217 37.68 -22.35 3.56
C ILE A 217 39.14 -22.07 3.17
N CYS A 218 40.02 -21.85 4.15
CA CYS A 218 41.40 -21.45 3.87
C CYS A 218 42.40 -21.93 4.94
N SER A 219 43.70 -21.79 4.67
CA SER A 219 44.76 -21.97 5.67
C SER A 219 45.19 -20.68 6.37
N GLY A 220 44.65 -19.52 5.99
CA GLY A 220 45.00 -18.21 6.56
C GLY A 220 45.20 -17.10 5.51
N TRP A 221 45.53 -15.90 5.97
CA TRP A 221 45.76 -14.69 5.16
C TRP A 221 44.62 -14.38 4.17
N SER A 222 43.37 -14.66 4.54
CA SER A 222 42.21 -14.71 3.64
C SER A 222 41.07 -13.83 4.13
N GLY A 223 40.21 -13.32 3.25
CA GLY A 223 39.04 -12.56 3.69
C GLY A 223 37.87 -12.57 2.72
N GLY A 224 36.67 -12.19 3.19
CA GLY A 224 35.43 -12.36 2.43
C GLY A 224 35.46 -11.73 1.04
N ILE A 225 36.06 -10.54 0.89
CA ILE A 225 36.18 -9.85 -0.40
C ILE A 225 37.54 -10.09 -1.02
N VAL A 226 38.60 -9.74 -0.28
CA VAL A 226 39.99 -9.80 -0.76
C VAL A 226 40.83 -10.63 0.20
N GLY A 227 41.61 -11.57 -0.34
CA GLY A 227 42.56 -12.33 0.46
C GLY A 227 43.68 -11.44 1.01
N THR A 228 44.50 -10.91 0.12
CA THR A 228 45.58 -9.98 0.47
C THR A 228 45.69 -8.81 -0.49
N VAL A 229 46.07 -7.66 0.06
CA VAL A 229 46.54 -6.51 -0.70
C VAL A 229 48.03 -6.37 -0.42
N ARG A 230 48.84 -6.56 -1.46
CA ARG A 230 50.29 -6.57 -1.35
C ARG A 230 50.85 -6.02 -2.64
N ASP A 231 51.46 -4.84 -2.54
CA ASP A 231 52.00 -4.02 -3.64
C ASP A 231 50.93 -3.20 -4.37
N GLY A 232 51.35 -2.24 -5.21
CA GLY A 232 50.46 -1.42 -6.03
C GLY A 232 50.18 0.02 -5.60
N GLY A 233 50.66 0.45 -4.44
CA GLY A 233 50.44 1.83 -3.99
C GLY A 233 49.12 2.02 -3.25
N ASP A 234 48.44 3.12 -3.57
CA ASP A 234 47.20 3.53 -2.91
C ASP A 234 45.99 2.82 -3.55
N SER A 235 45.09 2.28 -2.74
CA SER A 235 43.86 1.64 -3.24
C SER A 235 42.72 1.74 -2.23
N ILE A 236 41.48 1.53 -2.68
CA ILE A 236 40.30 1.55 -1.81
C ILE A 236 39.53 0.23 -1.81
N ILE A 237 39.00 -0.12 -0.64
CA ILE A 237 37.97 -1.16 -0.48
C ILE A 237 36.78 -0.48 0.17
N LYS A 238 35.81 -0.11 -0.65
CA LYS A 238 34.72 0.80 -0.28
C LYS A 238 33.35 0.18 -0.52
N GLY A 239 32.44 0.33 0.44
CA GLY A 239 31.04 -0.04 0.20
C GLY A 239 30.85 -1.55 0.10
N CYS A 240 31.73 -2.35 0.71
CA CYS A 240 31.77 -3.80 0.51
C CYS A 240 31.24 -4.57 1.73
N TYR A 241 30.65 -5.74 1.50
CA TYR A 241 30.15 -6.55 2.61
C TYR A 241 30.29 -8.05 2.43
N ASN A 242 30.38 -8.76 3.55
CA ASN A 242 30.47 -10.22 3.57
C ASN A 242 29.39 -10.82 4.48
N VAL A 243 28.62 -11.77 3.94
CA VAL A 243 27.63 -12.58 4.67
C VAL A 243 28.01 -14.06 4.71
N GLY A 244 28.88 -14.51 3.79
CA GLY A 244 29.42 -15.88 3.81
C GLY A 244 30.40 -16.10 4.96
N SER A 245 30.55 -17.34 5.43
CA SER A 245 31.49 -17.65 6.50
C SER A 245 32.95 -17.62 5.99
N VAL A 246 33.89 -17.24 6.84
CA VAL A 246 35.33 -17.32 6.55
C VAL A 246 35.99 -18.20 7.62
N THR A 247 36.38 -19.40 7.22
CA THR A 247 36.95 -20.41 8.12
C THR A 247 38.39 -20.73 7.75
N ALA A 248 39.30 -20.46 8.67
CA ALA A 248 40.73 -20.70 8.53
C ALA A 248 41.18 -21.87 9.41
N ARG A 249 41.95 -22.80 8.82
CA ARG A 249 42.67 -23.82 9.60
C ARG A 249 43.75 -23.20 10.47
N ASP A 250 44.32 -22.06 10.06
CA ASP A 250 45.42 -21.34 10.69
C ASP A 250 45.46 -19.87 10.20
N GLY A 251 46.35 -19.04 10.74
CA GLY A 251 46.71 -17.72 10.20
C GLY A 251 45.64 -16.62 10.30
N ALA A 252 45.93 -15.46 9.67
CA ALA A 252 45.14 -14.23 9.75
C ALA A 252 43.99 -14.17 8.75
N VAL A 253 42.75 -14.08 9.23
CA VAL A 253 41.58 -13.92 8.37
C VAL A 253 40.70 -12.77 8.78
N GLY A 254 40.08 -12.12 7.79
CA GLY A 254 39.17 -11.00 7.99
C GLY A 254 37.84 -11.22 7.31
N GLY A 255 36.74 -10.69 7.85
CA GLY A 255 35.45 -10.74 7.16
C GLY A 255 35.45 -10.01 5.82
N ILE A 256 36.26 -8.96 5.65
CA ILE A 256 36.42 -8.23 4.37
C ILE A 256 37.79 -8.51 3.74
N VAL A 257 38.87 -8.30 4.50
CA VAL A 257 40.25 -8.42 4.02
C VAL A 257 41.06 -9.32 4.93
N GLY A 258 41.76 -10.31 4.38
CA GLY A 258 42.66 -11.15 5.19
C GLY A 258 43.90 -10.41 5.65
N HIS A 259 44.61 -9.78 4.71
CA HIS A 259 45.90 -9.15 4.97
C HIS A 259 46.11 -7.88 4.16
N LEU A 260 46.29 -6.77 4.87
CA LEU A 260 46.83 -5.54 4.32
C LEU A 260 48.33 -5.49 4.65
N ALA A 261 49.17 -5.50 3.61
CA ALA A 261 50.62 -5.46 3.76
C ALA A 261 51.15 -4.04 3.63
N THR A 262 52.22 -3.69 4.36
CA THR A 262 52.91 -2.39 4.27
C THR A 262 53.78 -2.25 3.00
N GLY A 263 53.84 -3.33 2.20
CA GLY A 263 54.63 -3.44 0.96
C GLY A 263 55.87 -4.34 1.10
N SER A 264 56.34 -4.90 0.00
CA SER A 264 57.67 -5.51 -0.10
C SER A 264 58.38 -4.91 -1.33
N ASN A 265 59.72 -4.85 -1.34
CA ASN A 265 60.51 -4.41 -2.50
C ASN A 265 60.40 -2.91 -2.90
N GLY A 266 60.10 -2.01 -1.95
CA GLY A 266 60.25 -0.56 -2.16
C GLY A 266 59.00 0.17 -2.67
N THR A 267 57.83 -0.48 -2.67
CA THR A 267 56.53 0.18 -2.85
C THR A 267 55.83 0.32 -1.51
N SER A 268 55.43 1.53 -1.12
CA SER A 268 54.50 1.75 -0.01
C SER A 268 53.10 1.34 -0.45
N VAL A 269 52.36 0.65 0.42
CA VAL A 269 50.97 0.26 0.17
C VAL A 269 50.10 0.98 1.19
N HIS A 270 49.10 1.72 0.72
CA HIS A 270 48.17 2.44 1.59
C HIS A 270 46.73 2.13 1.15
N VAL A 271 46.02 1.38 1.98
CA VAL A 271 44.66 0.94 1.68
C VAL A 271 43.67 1.67 2.57
N ILE A 272 42.63 2.23 1.96
CA ILE A 272 41.48 2.77 2.68
C ILE A 272 40.36 1.73 2.62
N VAL A 273 40.11 1.06 3.73
CA VAL A 273 38.92 0.22 3.92
C VAL A 273 37.84 1.10 4.54
N SER A 274 36.77 1.36 3.81
CA SER A 274 35.73 2.28 4.29
C SER A 274 34.32 1.90 3.91
N GLU A 275 33.34 2.20 4.77
CA GLU A 275 31.93 1.90 4.49
C GLU A 275 31.76 0.40 4.19
N CYS A 276 32.28 -0.46 5.07
CA CYS A 276 32.27 -1.91 4.87
C CYS A 276 31.69 -2.61 6.09
N TYR A 277 31.01 -3.74 5.88
CA TYR A 277 30.51 -4.51 7.01
C TYR A 277 30.60 -6.02 6.83
N ASN A 278 30.75 -6.72 7.94
CA ASN A 278 30.72 -8.18 7.97
C ASN A 278 29.58 -8.68 8.86
N ALA A 279 28.76 -9.56 8.28
CA ALA A 279 27.73 -10.33 8.98
C ALA A 279 28.03 -11.84 8.99
N GLY A 280 28.94 -12.31 8.13
CA GLY A 280 29.39 -13.70 8.12
C GLY A 280 30.23 -14.06 9.35
N ALA A 281 30.20 -15.32 9.77
CA ALA A 281 31.06 -15.80 10.84
C ALA A 281 32.52 -15.87 10.39
N VAL A 282 33.46 -15.40 11.22
CA VAL A 282 34.90 -15.44 10.96
C VAL A 282 35.57 -16.31 12.02
N THR A 283 36.17 -17.43 11.59
CA THR A 283 36.80 -18.39 12.50
C THR A 283 38.22 -18.69 12.06
N ALA A 284 39.17 -18.65 12.99
CA ALA A 284 40.54 -19.10 12.78
C ALA A 284 41.10 -19.81 14.02
N LYS A 285 42.32 -20.34 13.94
CA LYS A 285 43.00 -20.85 15.13
C LYS A 285 43.72 -19.77 15.93
N ASP A 286 44.19 -18.71 15.29
CA ASP A 286 45.01 -17.69 15.96
C ASP A 286 44.48 -16.26 15.72
N ASN A 287 44.28 -15.87 14.45
CA ASN A 287 44.06 -14.48 14.07
C ASN A 287 42.74 -14.32 13.31
N ALA A 288 41.71 -13.79 13.95
CA ALA A 288 40.42 -13.55 13.30
C ALA A 288 39.95 -12.10 13.51
N GLY A 289 39.71 -11.37 12.42
CA GLY A 289 39.19 -10.01 12.43
C GLY A 289 37.82 -9.94 11.77
N GLY A 290 36.89 -9.18 12.34
CA GLY A 290 35.57 -9.00 11.71
C GLY A 290 35.64 -8.25 10.37
N ILE A 291 36.56 -7.30 10.22
CA ILE A 291 36.79 -6.58 8.95
C ILE A 291 38.14 -6.96 8.35
N VAL A 292 39.23 -6.76 9.10
CA VAL A 292 40.61 -7.01 8.63
C VAL A 292 41.28 -8.06 9.49
N GLY A 293 41.84 -9.11 8.90
CA GLY A 293 42.62 -10.09 9.67
C GLY A 293 43.89 -9.45 10.24
N ARG A 294 44.80 -9.02 9.37
CA ARG A 294 46.02 -8.30 9.75
C ARG A 294 46.18 -7.02 8.95
N ALA A 295 46.35 -5.90 9.63
CA ALA A 295 46.77 -4.63 9.05
C ALA A 295 48.23 -4.35 9.41
N GLN A 296 49.09 -4.28 8.40
CA GLN A 296 50.47 -3.82 8.56
C GLN A 296 50.55 -2.29 8.37
N ASP A 297 51.72 -1.68 8.58
CA ASP A 297 51.80 -0.23 8.76
C ASP A 297 51.22 0.61 7.61
N GLY A 298 50.49 1.68 7.96
CA GLY A 298 50.09 2.73 7.00
C GLY A 298 48.75 2.51 6.29
N HIS A 299 47.72 1.96 6.95
CA HIS A 299 46.38 1.81 6.36
C HIS A 299 45.30 2.55 7.16
N VAL A 300 44.14 2.78 6.52
CA VAL A 300 42.99 3.43 7.14
C VAL A 300 41.79 2.49 7.10
N ILE A 301 41.18 2.24 8.26
CA ILE A 301 39.95 1.45 8.41
C ILE A 301 38.90 2.36 9.03
N ARG A 302 37.85 2.73 8.29
CA ARG A 302 36.89 3.73 8.77
C ARG A 302 35.44 3.49 8.41
N ASN A 303 34.52 3.92 9.27
CA ASN A 303 33.08 3.78 9.03
C ASN A 303 32.70 2.32 8.70
N CYS A 304 33.27 1.37 9.44
CA CYS A 304 33.04 -0.05 9.24
C CYS A 304 32.34 -0.65 10.45
N TYR A 305 31.58 -1.73 10.25
CA TYR A 305 31.05 -2.45 11.39
C TYR A 305 30.97 -3.97 11.21
N ASN A 306 31.01 -4.69 12.31
CA ASN A 306 30.90 -6.15 12.31
C ASN A 306 29.80 -6.63 13.24
N VAL A 307 28.88 -7.41 12.70
CA VAL A 307 27.84 -8.14 13.45
C VAL A 307 28.05 -9.65 13.42
N GLY A 308 28.88 -10.13 12.49
CA GLY A 308 29.27 -11.53 12.41
C GLY A 308 30.09 -11.97 13.62
N LYS A 309 29.89 -13.21 14.07
CA LYS A 309 30.67 -13.77 15.18
C LYS A 309 32.12 -13.98 14.75
N VAL A 310 33.07 -13.43 15.53
CA VAL A 310 34.51 -13.63 15.35
C VAL A 310 35.02 -14.61 16.41
N SER A 311 35.73 -15.66 16.02
CA SER A 311 36.15 -16.73 16.93
C SER A 311 37.55 -17.25 16.63
N VAL A 312 38.31 -17.50 17.69
CA VAL A 312 39.61 -18.19 17.64
C VAL A 312 39.57 -19.47 18.45
N THR A 313 40.09 -20.56 17.91
CA THR A 313 39.93 -21.91 18.50
C THR A 313 41.25 -22.68 18.67
N GLY A 314 42.40 -22.04 18.49
CA GLY A 314 43.71 -22.69 18.63
C GLY A 314 44.14 -22.84 20.09
N ASP A 315 45.08 -23.76 20.33
CA ASP A 315 45.62 -24.01 21.67
C ASP A 315 46.64 -22.93 22.12
N ASN A 316 47.25 -22.20 21.17
CA ASN A 316 48.26 -21.17 21.41
C ASN A 316 47.90 -19.89 20.66
N ILE A 317 46.86 -19.19 21.12
CA ILE A 317 46.41 -17.93 20.53
C ILE A 317 47.39 -16.81 20.92
N LEU A 318 47.98 -16.16 19.91
CA LEU A 318 48.90 -15.03 20.01
C LEU A 318 48.20 -13.71 19.73
N ASP A 319 47.44 -13.62 18.64
CA ASP A 319 46.85 -12.35 18.19
C ASP A 319 45.36 -12.23 18.52
N GLY A 320 44.59 -13.32 18.44
CA GLY A 320 43.23 -13.41 18.94
C GLY A 320 42.13 -12.89 18.02
N ALA A 321 40.91 -12.82 18.56
CA ALA A 321 39.69 -12.43 17.85
C ALA A 321 39.32 -10.97 18.12
N GLY A 322 39.31 -10.13 17.09
CA GLY A 322 38.87 -8.73 17.17
C GLY A 322 37.67 -8.46 16.27
N GLY A 323 36.69 -7.73 16.79
CA GLY A 323 35.46 -7.39 16.07
C GLY A 323 35.70 -6.56 14.81
N ILE A 324 36.80 -5.81 14.74
CA ILE A 324 37.22 -5.06 13.55
C ILE A 324 38.51 -5.63 12.98
N ALA A 325 39.55 -5.77 13.81
CA ALA A 325 40.82 -6.32 13.38
C ALA A 325 41.45 -7.27 14.40
N SER A 326 42.11 -8.33 13.93
CA SER A 326 42.89 -9.19 14.84
C SER A 326 44.19 -8.51 15.23
N LEU A 327 45.07 -8.24 14.25
CA LEU A 327 46.38 -7.63 14.48
C LEU A 327 46.54 -6.35 13.68
N VAL A 328 46.95 -5.28 14.37
CA VAL A 328 47.22 -3.95 13.80
C VAL A 328 48.61 -3.49 14.25
N THR A 329 49.49 -3.17 13.30
CA THR A 329 50.82 -2.62 13.59
C THR A 329 50.84 -1.08 13.50
N SER A 330 52.01 -0.46 13.48
CA SER A 330 52.18 1.01 13.59
C SER A 330 51.48 1.79 12.48
N ASP A 331 51.21 3.08 12.69
CA ASP A 331 50.74 4.02 11.67
C ASP A 331 49.43 3.64 10.93
N ASN A 332 48.63 2.75 11.52
CA ASN A 332 47.27 2.47 11.07
C ASN A 332 46.27 3.41 11.77
N GLU A 333 45.26 3.86 11.03
CA GLU A 333 44.15 4.65 11.55
C GLU A 333 42.86 3.84 11.56
N ILE A 334 42.22 3.73 12.73
CA ILE A 334 40.92 3.08 12.88
C ILE A 334 39.92 4.10 13.43
N ILE A 335 38.90 4.43 12.64
CA ILE A 335 38.02 5.58 12.89
C ILE A 335 36.56 5.18 12.71
N ASN A 336 35.67 5.49 13.66
CA ASN A 336 34.24 5.19 13.55
C ASN A 336 33.96 3.72 13.17
N CYS A 337 34.65 2.80 13.85
CA CYS A 337 34.49 1.37 13.63
C CYS A 337 33.79 0.73 14.83
N TYR A 338 32.78 -0.10 14.54
CA TYR A 338 31.86 -0.61 15.56
C TYR A 338 31.68 -2.12 15.45
N TYR A 339 31.46 -2.80 16.57
CA TYR A 339 31.25 -4.24 16.56
C TYR A 339 30.16 -4.65 17.54
N HIS A 340 29.50 -5.78 17.26
CA HIS A 340 28.51 -6.34 18.16
C HIS A 340 29.19 -6.91 19.40
N SER A 341 29.03 -6.24 20.56
CA SER A 341 29.77 -6.50 21.80
C SER A 341 29.43 -7.85 22.45
N GLU A 342 28.23 -8.38 22.19
CA GLU A 342 27.85 -9.73 22.63
C GLU A 342 28.43 -10.85 21.75
N MET A 343 28.87 -10.54 20.53
CA MET A 343 29.46 -11.50 19.59
C MET A 343 30.98 -11.55 19.66
N THR A 344 31.63 -10.45 20.06
CA THR A 344 33.10 -10.33 20.15
C THR A 344 33.48 -9.36 21.26
N THR A 345 34.56 -9.64 21.99
CA THR A 345 34.88 -8.96 23.27
C THR A 345 35.63 -7.64 23.11
N CYS A 346 36.39 -7.47 22.04
CA CYS A 346 37.16 -6.26 21.71
C CYS A 346 37.06 -6.00 20.20
N GLY A 347 37.35 -4.80 19.74
CA GLY A 347 37.36 -4.54 18.30
C GLY A 347 38.74 -4.73 17.68
N VAL A 348 39.82 -4.43 18.40
CA VAL A 348 41.19 -4.78 18.01
C VAL A 348 41.82 -5.69 19.05
N SER A 349 42.17 -6.91 18.65
CA SER A 349 42.67 -7.92 19.61
C SER A 349 44.14 -7.71 19.97
N ASN A 350 44.98 -7.39 19.00
CA ASN A 350 46.39 -7.07 19.19
C ASN A 350 46.76 -5.80 18.42
N GLY A 351 47.00 -4.70 19.12
CA GLY A 351 47.25 -3.39 18.55
C GLY A 351 46.58 -2.27 19.34
N ASN A 352 46.49 -1.09 18.75
CA ASN A 352 45.76 0.04 19.33
C ASN A 352 44.26 -0.09 19.00
N ASP A 353 43.43 -0.27 20.03
CA ASP A 353 41.97 -0.35 19.88
C ASP A 353 41.30 1.01 20.10
N THR A 354 40.81 1.62 19.03
CA THR A 354 40.00 2.86 19.04
C THR A 354 38.55 2.61 18.67
N THR A 355 38.14 1.34 18.59
CA THR A 355 36.80 0.94 18.16
C THR A 355 35.80 1.01 19.31
N VAL A 356 34.50 0.88 18.99
CA VAL A 356 33.43 0.93 19.99
C VAL A 356 32.52 -0.29 19.85
N GLY A 357 32.45 -1.10 20.91
CA GLY A 357 31.47 -2.18 21.02
C GLY A 357 30.07 -1.64 21.28
N LYS A 358 29.07 -2.20 20.60
CA LYS A 358 27.66 -1.83 20.70
C LYS A 358 26.77 -3.06 20.83
N THR A 359 25.63 -2.95 21.51
CA THR A 359 24.63 -4.03 21.54
C THR A 359 23.92 -4.16 20.20
N ALA A 360 23.12 -5.23 20.03
CA ALA A 360 22.26 -5.39 18.86
C ALA A 360 21.36 -4.16 18.65
N GLU A 361 20.70 -3.73 19.72
CA GLU A 361 19.75 -2.61 19.71
C GLU A 361 20.43 -1.29 19.34
N GLU A 362 21.64 -1.04 19.86
CA GLU A 362 22.40 0.17 19.54
C GLU A 362 22.88 0.20 18.08
N LEU A 363 23.20 -0.95 17.50
CA LEU A 363 23.60 -1.07 16.10
C LEU A 363 22.40 -0.93 15.15
N GLN A 364 21.21 -1.38 15.56
CA GLN A 364 19.98 -1.29 14.77
C GLN A 364 19.28 0.09 14.87
N ALA A 365 19.67 0.92 15.83
CA ALA A 365 19.07 2.24 16.05
C ALA A 365 19.48 3.27 15.00
N ASP A 366 18.59 4.22 14.69
CA ASP A 366 18.83 5.31 13.73
C ASP A 366 20.08 6.15 14.06
N ALA A 367 20.42 6.30 15.34
CA ALA A 367 21.62 7.00 15.78
C ALA A 367 22.91 6.36 15.23
N MET A 368 22.88 5.06 14.92
CA MET A 368 24.00 4.35 14.30
C MET A 368 24.31 4.88 12.90
N LEU A 369 23.30 5.26 12.13
CA LEU A 369 23.47 5.82 10.78
C LEU A 369 24.23 7.15 10.82
N GLN A 370 23.97 7.99 11.84
CA GLN A 370 24.69 9.25 12.02
C GLN A 370 26.18 9.04 12.31
N LEU A 371 26.52 7.93 12.98
CA LEU A 371 27.90 7.58 13.30
C LEU A 371 28.65 7.00 12.08
N LEU A 372 27.97 6.19 11.27
CA LEU A 372 28.55 5.57 10.07
C LEU A 372 28.62 6.54 8.87
N GLY A 373 27.72 7.53 8.81
CA GLY A 373 27.61 8.52 7.74
C GLY A 373 26.79 8.03 6.53
N ASP A 374 26.79 8.84 5.47
CA ASP A 374 25.89 8.71 4.30
C ASP A 374 26.14 7.46 3.43
N GLY A 375 27.23 6.73 3.68
CA GLY A 375 27.50 5.44 3.04
C GLY A 375 26.50 4.34 3.45
N PHE A 376 25.70 4.58 4.50
CA PHE A 376 24.72 3.63 5.02
C PHE A 376 23.29 4.19 5.02
N LYS A 377 22.31 3.29 4.99
CA LYS A 377 20.88 3.54 5.14
C LYS A 377 20.26 2.53 6.09
N GLN A 378 19.04 2.80 6.55
CA GLN A 378 18.30 1.90 7.44
C GLN A 378 17.85 0.61 6.73
N ASP A 379 17.90 -0.52 7.43
CA ASP A 379 17.21 -1.75 7.04
C ASP A 379 15.77 -1.72 7.56
N ARG A 380 14.89 -1.04 6.82
CA ARG A 380 13.49 -0.87 7.23
C ARG A 380 12.81 -2.23 7.33
N TYR A 381 12.06 -2.42 8.42
CA TYR A 381 11.39 -3.68 8.76
C TYR A 381 12.32 -4.89 8.95
N ALA A 382 13.64 -4.68 9.04
CA ALA A 382 14.64 -5.72 9.26
C ALA A 382 14.64 -6.85 8.20
N LEU A 383 14.32 -6.53 6.95
CA LEU A 383 14.09 -7.51 5.89
C LEU A 383 15.37 -8.01 5.20
N VAL A 384 16.44 -7.21 5.18
CA VAL A 384 17.63 -7.52 4.37
C VAL A 384 18.84 -7.93 5.23
N ASN A 385 19.08 -7.21 6.33
CA ASN A 385 20.24 -7.39 7.21
C ASN A 385 19.82 -7.41 8.68
N HIS A 386 18.65 -7.99 8.97
CA HIS A 386 18.13 -8.18 10.32
C HIS A 386 18.08 -6.88 11.16
N GLY A 387 17.79 -5.76 10.51
CA GLY A 387 17.65 -4.45 11.13
C GLY A 387 18.97 -3.69 11.29
N TYR A 388 20.11 -4.34 11.03
CA TYR A 388 21.40 -3.65 11.02
C TYR A 388 21.51 -2.75 9.78
N PRO A 389 22.28 -1.65 9.85
CA PRO A 389 22.44 -0.73 8.73
C PRO A 389 22.77 -1.45 7.41
N LEU A 390 22.25 -0.92 6.30
CA LEU A 390 22.60 -1.37 4.95
C LEU A 390 23.55 -0.36 4.35
N LEU A 391 24.39 -0.79 3.43
CA LEU A 391 25.06 0.12 2.52
C LEU A 391 24.02 0.80 1.63
N HIS A 392 24.26 2.07 1.31
CA HIS A 392 23.29 2.91 0.62
C HIS A 392 22.80 2.28 -0.70
N TRP A 393 23.68 1.59 -1.42
CA TRP A 393 23.40 0.96 -2.71
C TRP A 393 22.66 -0.39 -2.61
N GLN A 394 22.57 -1.02 -1.43
CA GLN A 394 21.89 -2.31 -1.30
C GLN A 394 20.40 -2.18 -1.62
N LYS A 395 19.84 -3.16 -2.32
CA LYS A 395 18.43 -3.16 -2.71
C LYS A 395 17.50 -3.39 -1.52
N THR A 396 16.35 -2.72 -1.51
CA THR A 396 15.34 -2.75 -0.45
C THR A 396 13.92 -2.91 -1.01
N GLU A 397 13.77 -3.62 -2.14
CA GLU A 397 12.54 -3.68 -2.95
C GLU A 397 11.29 -4.04 -2.11
N ASP A 398 11.41 -5.01 -1.21
CA ASP A 398 10.31 -5.42 -0.33
C ASP A 398 9.91 -4.33 0.67
N ALA A 399 10.89 -3.65 1.29
CA ALA A 399 10.61 -2.54 2.19
C ALA A 399 10.00 -1.35 1.44
N ASP A 400 10.54 -1.03 0.25
CA ASP A 400 10.03 0.03 -0.62
C ASP A 400 8.58 -0.26 -1.06
N ALA A 401 8.21 -1.52 -1.28
CA ALA A 401 6.84 -1.92 -1.60
C ALA A 401 5.89 -1.74 -0.40
N VAL A 402 6.33 -2.07 0.82
CA VAL A 402 5.56 -1.86 2.05
C VAL A 402 5.33 -0.36 2.28
N ASP A 403 6.38 0.46 2.19
CA ASP A 403 6.27 1.92 2.31
C ASP A 403 5.33 2.52 1.27
N ALA A 404 5.41 2.07 0.00
CA ALA A 404 4.54 2.55 -1.06
C ALA A 404 3.05 2.26 -0.77
N VAL A 405 2.74 1.15 -0.11
CA VAL A 405 1.36 0.86 0.34
C VAL A 405 0.99 1.76 1.52
N ALA A 406 1.89 1.92 2.50
CA ALA A 406 1.66 2.80 3.66
C ALA A 406 1.41 4.26 3.23
N ASP A 407 2.18 4.76 2.26
CA ASP A 407 2.04 6.10 1.69
C ASP A 407 0.71 6.25 0.95
N ARG A 408 0.28 5.24 0.18
CA ARG A 408 -1.05 5.24 -0.46
C ARG A 408 -2.17 5.29 0.56
N ILE A 409 -2.05 4.55 1.66
CA ILE A 409 -3.03 4.56 2.75
C ILE A 409 -3.04 5.95 3.43
N ALA A 410 -1.87 6.52 3.71
CA ALA A 410 -1.76 7.85 4.30
C ALA A 410 -2.33 8.95 3.39
N ALA A 411 -2.13 8.82 2.07
CA ALA A 411 -2.62 9.75 1.06
C ALA A 411 -4.15 9.75 0.90
N ILE A 412 -4.87 8.75 1.43
CA ILE A 412 -6.34 8.76 1.46
C ILE A 412 -6.84 9.99 2.25
N GLY A 413 -6.15 10.35 3.34
CA GLY A 413 -6.51 11.48 4.18
C GLY A 413 -7.94 11.38 4.71
N THR A 414 -8.69 12.49 4.62
CA THR A 414 -10.12 12.51 4.96
C THR A 414 -10.93 11.81 3.86
N VAL A 415 -11.78 10.86 4.26
CA VAL A 415 -12.59 10.10 3.32
C VAL A 415 -13.78 10.93 2.84
N THR A 416 -13.94 10.99 1.52
CA THR A 416 -15.04 11.67 0.84
C THR A 416 -15.60 10.74 -0.25
N ALA A 417 -16.70 11.12 -0.90
CA ALA A 417 -17.25 10.37 -2.03
C ALA A 417 -16.23 10.17 -3.18
N ASP A 418 -15.30 11.12 -3.35
CA ASP A 418 -14.28 11.08 -4.41
C ASP A 418 -13.07 10.20 -4.03
N SER A 419 -12.96 9.75 -2.77
CA SER A 419 -11.85 8.91 -2.30
C SER A 419 -11.89 7.46 -2.83
N ALA A 420 -12.93 7.08 -3.58
CA ALA A 420 -13.17 5.71 -4.01
C ALA A 420 -12.02 5.08 -4.81
N ASP A 421 -11.43 5.83 -5.75
CA ASP A 421 -10.32 5.31 -6.56
C ASP A 421 -9.01 5.24 -5.77
N ALA A 422 -8.76 6.18 -4.86
CA ALA A 422 -7.60 6.16 -3.98
C ALA A 422 -7.64 4.96 -3.03
N ILE A 423 -8.77 4.70 -2.39
CA ILE A 423 -8.99 3.54 -1.51
C ILE A 423 -8.83 2.23 -2.29
N ARG A 424 -9.41 2.13 -3.49
CA ARG A 424 -9.28 0.93 -4.34
C ARG A 424 -7.84 0.70 -4.78
N ALA A 425 -7.11 1.76 -5.12
CA ALA A 425 -5.70 1.68 -5.49
C ALA A 425 -4.82 1.24 -4.30
N ALA A 426 -5.09 1.76 -3.10
CA ALA A 426 -4.40 1.33 -1.88
C ALA A 426 -4.67 -0.14 -1.57
N ARG A 427 -5.94 -0.60 -1.67
CA ARG A 427 -6.31 -2.00 -1.50
C ARG A 427 -5.63 -2.92 -2.51
N ALA A 428 -5.65 -2.57 -3.80
CA ALA A 428 -5.00 -3.36 -4.83
C ALA A 428 -3.49 -3.48 -4.60
N ALA A 429 -2.83 -2.40 -4.18
CA ALA A 429 -1.41 -2.41 -3.86
C ALA A 429 -1.10 -3.27 -2.61
N TYR A 430 -1.92 -3.17 -1.55
CA TYR A 430 -1.84 -4.03 -0.38
C TYR A 430 -2.03 -5.51 -0.74
N ASP A 431 -3.03 -5.83 -1.56
CA ASP A 431 -3.34 -7.22 -1.94
C ASP A 431 -2.22 -7.87 -2.79
N ALA A 432 -1.47 -7.06 -3.53
CA ALA A 432 -0.32 -7.49 -4.33
C ALA A 432 0.93 -7.84 -3.49
N LEU A 433 0.99 -7.40 -2.23
CA LEU A 433 2.07 -7.81 -1.31
C LEU A 433 1.94 -9.29 -0.93
N SER A 434 3.07 -9.92 -0.59
CA SER A 434 3.09 -11.24 0.02
C SER A 434 2.45 -11.20 1.42
N ASP A 435 2.03 -12.36 1.94
CA ASP A 435 1.40 -12.43 3.26
C ASP A 435 2.33 -11.96 4.39
N GLU A 436 3.65 -12.19 4.24
CA GLU A 436 4.67 -11.72 5.18
C GLU A 436 4.76 -10.18 5.18
N LEU A 437 4.76 -9.56 4.00
CA LEU A 437 4.84 -8.10 3.87
C LEU A 437 3.55 -7.40 4.26
N LYS A 438 2.39 -8.03 4.05
CA LYS A 438 1.09 -7.51 4.50
C LYS A 438 1.05 -7.29 6.01
N ALA A 439 1.73 -8.14 6.79
CA ALA A 439 1.79 -8.01 8.24
C ALA A 439 2.52 -6.75 8.72
N LEU A 440 3.33 -6.13 7.85
CA LEU A 440 4.06 -4.90 8.13
C LEU A 440 3.23 -3.63 7.84
N VAL A 441 2.13 -3.75 7.12
CA VAL A 441 1.24 -2.63 6.79
C VAL A 441 0.13 -2.50 7.83
N ASN A 442 -0.13 -1.28 8.30
CA ASN A 442 -1.28 -1.01 9.16
C ASN A 442 -2.60 -0.98 8.36
N VAL A 443 -3.10 -2.17 8.02
CA VAL A 443 -4.34 -2.35 7.22
C VAL A 443 -5.59 -1.80 7.91
N SER A 444 -5.58 -1.62 9.23
CA SER A 444 -6.76 -1.15 9.97
C SER A 444 -7.20 0.26 9.56
N VAL A 445 -6.27 1.10 9.10
CA VAL A 445 -6.55 2.44 8.57
C VAL A 445 -7.27 2.34 7.23
N LEU A 446 -6.83 1.44 6.35
CA LEU A 446 -7.47 1.18 5.06
C LEU A 446 -8.88 0.62 5.24
N GLU A 447 -9.06 -0.36 6.14
CA GLU A 447 -10.37 -0.95 6.44
C GLU A 447 -11.35 0.04 7.10
N ALA A 448 -10.83 1.00 7.87
CA ALA A 448 -11.63 2.10 8.40
C ALA A 448 -12.10 3.03 7.26
N ALA A 449 -11.19 3.39 6.35
CA ALA A 449 -11.51 4.25 5.22
C ALA A 449 -12.53 3.61 4.26
N GLU A 450 -12.42 2.31 4.00
CA GLU A 450 -13.38 1.54 3.20
C GLU A 450 -14.79 1.57 3.81
N ARG A 451 -14.90 1.36 5.13
CA ARG A 451 -16.19 1.43 5.84
C ARG A 451 -16.79 2.82 5.86
N GLU A 452 -15.96 3.84 6.02
CA GLU A 452 -16.42 5.23 6.00
C GLU A 452 -16.95 5.62 4.61
N LEU A 453 -16.24 5.24 3.54
CA LEU A 453 -16.69 5.46 2.17
C LEU A 453 -18.02 4.77 1.89
N ASP A 454 -18.18 3.49 2.29
CA ASP A 454 -19.44 2.76 2.15
C ASP A 454 -20.60 3.51 2.84
N GLY A 455 -20.37 4.00 4.07
CA GLY A 455 -21.36 4.82 4.79
C GLY A 455 -21.72 6.12 4.07
N ILE A 456 -20.74 6.83 3.51
CA ILE A 456 -20.96 8.07 2.72
C ILE A 456 -21.82 7.77 1.48
N LEU A 457 -21.50 6.71 0.74
CA LEU A 457 -22.22 6.33 -0.47
C LEU A 457 -23.66 5.88 -0.15
N GLN A 458 -23.86 5.12 0.92
CA GLN A 458 -25.20 4.72 1.37
C GLN A 458 -26.04 5.93 1.81
N LEU A 459 -25.45 6.91 2.50
CA LEU A 459 -26.14 8.14 2.85
C LEU A 459 -26.54 8.95 1.61
N ALA A 460 -25.64 9.08 0.64
CA ALA A 460 -25.92 9.77 -0.62
C ALA A 460 -27.07 9.10 -1.38
N GLN A 461 -27.06 7.77 -1.48
CA GLN A 461 -28.14 7.02 -2.12
C GLN A 461 -29.48 7.18 -1.36
N ALA A 462 -29.46 7.10 -0.03
CA ALA A 462 -30.67 7.30 0.78
C ALA A 462 -31.28 8.69 0.58
N LYS A 463 -30.44 9.73 0.44
CA LYS A 463 -30.91 11.09 0.11
C LYS A 463 -31.55 11.13 -1.27
N GLU A 464 -30.91 10.56 -2.28
CA GLU A 464 -31.44 10.54 -3.64
C GLU A 464 -32.79 9.81 -3.70
N ASP A 465 -32.89 8.65 -3.05
CA ASP A 465 -34.12 7.86 -3.01
C ASP A 465 -35.24 8.60 -2.27
N ALA A 466 -34.93 9.25 -1.14
CA ALA A 466 -35.90 10.04 -0.38
C ALA A 466 -36.40 11.26 -1.17
N LEU A 467 -35.51 11.95 -1.90
CA LEU A 467 -35.90 13.07 -2.76
C LEU A 467 -36.80 12.60 -3.90
N ARG A 468 -36.46 11.49 -4.56
CA ARG A 468 -37.28 10.89 -5.63
C ARG A 468 -38.65 10.47 -5.13
N GLU A 469 -38.72 9.92 -3.91
CA GLU A 469 -39.98 9.55 -3.27
C GLU A 469 -40.83 10.76 -2.90
N LEU A 470 -40.20 11.84 -2.42
CA LEU A 470 -40.88 13.10 -2.10
C LEU A 470 -41.45 13.78 -3.35
N ASP A 471 -40.67 13.83 -4.44
CA ASP A 471 -41.07 14.40 -5.73
C ASP A 471 -42.30 13.69 -6.32
N ALA A 472 -42.44 12.39 -6.04
CA ALA A 472 -43.55 11.57 -6.52
C ALA A 472 -44.74 11.49 -5.54
N TYR A 473 -44.66 12.15 -4.38
CA TYR A 473 -45.57 11.86 -3.27
C TYR A 473 -47.00 12.41 -3.45
N LYS A 474 -47.13 13.64 -3.95
CA LYS A 474 -48.43 14.30 -4.16
C LYS A 474 -48.54 14.80 -5.59
N ASN A 475 -49.76 14.76 -6.13
CA ASN A 475 -50.06 15.25 -7.46
C ASN A 475 -50.62 16.68 -7.40
N PRO A 476 -49.94 17.69 -7.96
CA PRO A 476 -50.39 19.08 -7.92
C PRO A 476 -51.79 19.32 -8.50
N SER A 477 -52.26 18.47 -9.42
CA SER A 477 -53.60 18.63 -10.02
C SER A 477 -54.75 18.40 -9.06
N ASP A 478 -54.50 17.78 -7.90
CA ASP A 478 -55.53 17.45 -6.91
C ASP A 478 -55.83 18.64 -5.97
N TYR A 479 -55.15 19.78 -6.16
CA TYR A 479 -55.16 20.93 -5.27
C TYR A 479 -55.55 22.22 -6.02
N ARG A 480 -56.20 23.16 -5.32
CA ARG A 480 -56.45 24.52 -5.85
C ARG A 480 -55.17 25.35 -5.79
N ALA A 481 -55.15 26.48 -6.50
CA ALA A 481 -53.95 27.33 -6.64
C ALA A 481 -53.25 27.65 -5.31
N GLU A 482 -53.98 28.13 -4.30
CA GLU A 482 -53.40 28.48 -2.99
C GLU A 482 -52.81 27.26 -2.25
N GLN A 483 -53.48 26.11 -2.31
CA GLN A 483 -53.00 24.88 -1.67
C GLN A 483 -51.82 24.25 -2.44
N ALA A 484 -51.79 24.40 -3.77
CA ALA A 484 -50.68 23.97 -4.59
C ALA A 484 -49.40 24.80 -4.31
N GLU A 485 -49.54 26.11 -4.12
CA GLU A 485 -48.41 26.96 -3.68
C GLU A 485 -47.90 26.58 -2.27
N GLU A 486 -48.80 26.26 -1.34
CA GLU A 486 -48.40 25.75 -0.02
C GLU A 486 -47.66 24.41 -0.13
N LEU A 487 -48.17 23.50 -0.95
CA LEU A 487 -47.56 22.20 -1.18
C LEU A 487 -46.16 22.33 -1.78
N GLU A 488 -45.95 23.26 -2.72
CA GLU A 488 -44.64 23.53 -3.32
C GLU A 488 -43.63 24.08 -2.30
N ARG A 489 -44.09 24.95 -1.37
CA ARG A 489 -43.25 25.44 -0.27
C ARG A 489 -42.85 24.31 0.69
N LEU A 490 -43.81 23.47 1.10
CA LEU A 490 -43.55 22.33 1.97
C LEU A 490 -42.64 21.29 1.30
N HIS A 491 -42.86 21.04 0.01
CA HIS A 491 -42.01 20.17 -0.79
C HIS A 491 -40.57 20.67 -0.82
N SER A 492 -40.37 21.95 -1.13
CA SER A 492 -39.05 22.59 -1.15
C SER A 492 -38.35 22.51 0.22
N ALA A 493 -39.08 22.81 1.30
CA ALA A 493 -38.57 22.70 2.67
C ALA A 493 -38.19 21.24 3.03
N GLY A 494 -39.00 20.27 2.60
CA GLY A 494 -38.71 18.84 2.78
C GLY A 494 -37.46 18.40 2.04
N GLN A 495 -37.27 18.85 0.79
CA GLN A 495 -36.06 18.58 0.01
C GLN A 495 -34.81 19.16 0.70
N GLU A 496 -34.89 20.38 1.23
CA GLU A 496 -33.79 21.00 1.99
C GLU A 496 -33.46 20.20 3.26
N ALA A 497 -34.47 19.77 4.02
CA ALA A 497 -34.27 18.96 5.22
C ALA A 497 -33.61 17.60 4.92
N VAL A 498 -34.03 16.93 3.84
CA VAL A 498 -33.41 15.67 3.37
C VAL A 498 -31.96 15.88 2.96
N ARG A 499 -31.66 16.96 2.22
CA ARG A 499 -30.28 17.28 1.79
C ARG A 499 -29.37 17.61 2.99
N ALA A 500 -29.90 18.30 4.00
CA ALA A 500 -29.17 18.69 5.20
C ALA A 500 -28.92 17.54 6.19
N ALA A 501 -29.68 16.44 6.11
CA ALA A 501 -29.55 15.32 7.04
C ALA A 501 -28.15 14.67 7.00
N GLU A 502 -27.52 14.48 8.15
CA GLU A 502 -26.17 13.92 8.26
C GLU A 502 -26.15 12.39 8.41
N THR A 503 -27.31 11.76 8.61
CA THR A 503 -27.42 10.30 8.79
C THR A 503 -28.62 9.74 8.05
N ILE A 504 -28.58 8.45 7.72
CA ILE A 504 -29.68 7.75 7.04
C ILE A 504 -30.97 7.82 7.87
N GLU A 505 -30.88 7.73 9.20
CA GLU A 505 -32.06 7.87 10.07
C GLU A 505 -32.61 9.29 10.07
N ALA A 506 -31.76 10.32 10.01
CA ALA A 506 -32.21 11.70 9.86
C ALA A 506 -32.85 11.94 8.48
N VAL A 507 -32.35 11.30 7.41
CA VAL A 507 -33.00 11.34 6.07
C VAL A 507 -34.41 10.76 6.14
N LYS A 508 -34.57 9.57 6.74
CA LYS A 508 -35.89 8.94 6.92
C LYS A 508 -36.83 9.81 7.75
N ALA A 509 -36.34 10.40 8.83
CA ALA A 509 -37.13 11.30 9.68
C ALA A 509 -37.57 12.56 8.94
N ALA A 510 -36.67 13.19 8.16
CA ALA A 510 -36.97 14.36 7.36
C ALA A 510 -38.04 14.05 6.28
N LEU A 511 -37.91 12.92 5.58
CA LEU A 511 -38.90 12.48 4.61
C LEU A 511 -40.27 12.24 5.25
N ALA A 512 -40.31 11.57 6.41
CA ALA A 512 -41.56 11.30 7.11
C ALA A 512 -42.25 12.59 7.59
N ALA A 513 -41.47 13.56 8.10
CA ALA A 513 -41.98 14.86 8.50
C ALA A 513 -42.53 15.65 7.30
N ALA A 514 -41.77 15.73 6.20
CA ALA A 514 -42.21 16.42 4.99
C ALA A 514 -43.53 15.85 4.45
N LYS A 515 -43.67 14.52 4.43
CA LYS A 515 -44.92 13.87 4.03
C LYS A 515 -46.08 14.19 4.96
N ALA A 516 -45.86 14.19 6.27
CA ALA A 516 -46.90 14.53 7.24
C ALA A 516 -47.38 15.98 7.09
N ASP A 517 -46.45 16.91 6.82
CA ASP A 517 -46.79 18.31 6.56
C ASP A 517 -47.58 18.45 5.25
N MET A 518 -47.15 17.77 4.18
CA MET A 518 -47.87 17.74 2.89
C MET A 518 -49.25 17.08 3.00
N ASP A 519 -49.41 16.07 3.86
CA ASP A 519 -50.69 15.41 4.14
C ASP A 519 -51.70 16.33 4.87
N ALA A 520 -51.21 17.34 5.58
CA ALA A 520 -52.07 18.33 6.24
C ALA A 520 -52.73 19.31 5.26
N VAL A 521 -52.21 19.42 4.03
CA VAL A 521 -52.77 20.27 2.97
C VAL A 521 -54.03 19.61 2.39
N LYS A 522 -55.17 20.31 2.49
CA LYS A 522 -56.45 19.81 1.97
C LYS A 522 -56.47 19.84 0.43
N THR A 523 -57.01 18.78 -0.17
CA THR A 523 -57.27 18.67 -1.62
C THR A 523 -58.45 19.54 -2.06
N ASP A 524 -58.54 19.84 -3.35
CA ASP A 524 -59.69 20.53 -3.96
C ASP A 524 -61.01 19.80 -3.66
N ARG A 525 -60.98 18.46 -3.69
CA ARG A 525 -62.13 17.63 -3.32
C ARG A 525 -62.56 17.86 -1.88
N GLN A 526 -61.62 17.82 -0.92
CA GLN A 526 -61.94 18.02 0.50
C GLN A 526 -62.48 19.43 0.80
N LEU A 527 -61.93 20.45 0.13
CA LEU A 527 -62.42 21.82 0.25
C LEU A 527 -63.83 21.97 -0.36
N SER A 528 -64.06 21.37 -1.52
CA SER A 528 -65.37 21.37 -2.18
C SER A 528 -66.43 20.63 -1.35
N ASP A 529 -66.05 19.50 -0.74
CA ASP A 529 -66.91 18.75 0.18
C ASP A 529 -67.26 19.59 1.43
N GLU A 530 -66.31 20.33 2.00
CA GLU A 530 -66.54 21.26 3.13
C GLU A 530 -67.43 22.44 2.74
N GLU A 531 -67.24 23.00 1.54
CA GLU A 531 -68.05 24.08 0.98
C GLU A 531 -69.51 23.63 0.75
N ALA A 532 -69.71 22.43 0.21
CA ALA A 532 -71.03 21.86 -0.02
C ALA A 532 -71.78 21.62 1.30
N VAL A 533 -71.10 21.03 2.30
CA VAL A 533 -71.67 20.83 3.65
C VAL A 533 -72.05 22.17 4.28
N ARG A 534 -71.14 23.16 4.25
CA ARG A 534 -71.40 24.51 4.77
C ARG A 534 -72.59 25.17 4.06
N SER A 535 -72.64 25.11 2.73
CA SER A 535 -73.72 25.72 1.95
C SER A 535 -75.09 25.14 2.31
N VAL A 536 -75.19 23.82 2.49
CA VAL A 536 -76.43 23.17 2.93
C VAL A 536 -76.76 23.52 4.37
N SER A 537 -75.78 23.52 5.29
CA SER A 537 -76.01 23.93 6.68
C SER A 537 -76.47 25.37 6.80
N GLU A 538 -75.93 26.29 6.00
CA GLU A 538 -76.37 27.69 5.93
C GLU A 538 -77.78 27.81 5.34
N ALA A 539 -78.10 27.05 4.29
CA ALA A 539 -79.45 27.02 3.72
C ALA A 539 -80.50 26.52 4.73
N ILE A 540 -80.16 25.52 5.54
CA ILE A 540 -81.02 25.02 6.63
C ILE A 540 -81.16 26.08 7.74
N ALA A 541 -80.06 26.74 8.13
CA ALA A 541 -80.11 27.79 9.14
C ALA A 541 -80.93 29.01 8.70
N ALA A 542 -80.90 29.34 7.40
CA ALA A 542 -81.63 30.46 6.81
C ALA A 542 -83.16 30.27 6.78
N ILE A 543 -83.68 29.06 7.02
CA ILE A 543 -85.13 28.79 7.11
C ILE A 543 -85.77 29.65 8.22
N GLY A 544 -85.06 29.86 9.34
CA GLY A 544 -85.53 30.69 10.44
C GLY A 544 -86.87 30.21 11.02
N THR A 545 -87.77 31.15 11.36
CA THR A 545 -89.12 30.84 11.82
C THR A 545 -90.02 30.45 10.64
N VAL A 546 -90.66 29.28 10.71
CA VAL A 546 -91.50 28.77 9.62
C VAL A 546 -92.82 29.54 9.54
N THR A 547 -93.08 30.13 8.37
CA THR A 547 -94.33 30.79 7.99
C THR A 547 -94.88 30.18 6.69
N ALA A 548 -96.06 30.62 6.23
CA ALA A 548 -96.66 30.16 4.97
C ALA A 548 -95.73 30.37 3.74
N ASP A 549 -94.86 31.39 3.78
CA ASP A 549 -93.93 31.73 2.70
C ASP A 549 -92.61 30.94 2.75
N SER A 550 -92.32 30.22 3.85
CA SER A 550 -91.08 29.44 4.01
C SER A 550 -91.00 28.20 3.12
N ALA A 551 -92.07 27.86 2.38
CA ALA A 551 -92.19 26.65 1.58
C ALA A 551 -91.09 26.47 0.53
N ASP A 552 -90.67 27.55 -0.13
CA ASP A 552 -89.63 27.49 -1.15
C ASP A 552 -88.24 27.36 -0.54
N ALA A 553 -87.97 28.03 0.58
CA ALA A 553 -86.71 27.92 1.31
C ALA A 553 -86.50 26.50 1.89
N ILE A 554 -87.55 25.91 2.50
CA ILE A 554 -87.51 24.54 3.03
C ILE A 554 -87.27 23.53 1.90
N ARG A 555 -87.98 23.68 0.76
CA ARG A 555 -87.81 22.81 -0.40
C ARG A 555 -86.42 22.92 -1.03
N ALA A 556 -85.87 24.13 -1.12
CA ALA A 556 -84.52 24.37 -1.62
C ALA A 556 -83.46 23.77 -0.68
N ALA A 557 -83.62 23.94 0.63
CA ALA A 557 -82.74 23.33 1.63
C ALA A 557 -82.80 21.79 1.60
N ARG A 558 -83.99 21.19 1.46
CA ARG A 558 -84.16 19.74 1.27
C ARG A 558 -83.52 19.24 -0.01
N ALA A 559 -83.76 19.91 -1.14
CA ALA A 559 -83.15 19.52 -2.41
C ALA A 559 -81.61 19.61 -2.38
N ALA A 560 -81.07 20.65 -1.73
CA ALA A 560 -79.63 20.81 -1.54
C ALA A 560 -79.03 19.74 -0.62
N TYR A 561 -79.73 19.39 0.48
CA TYR A 561 -79.35 18.28 1.36
C TYR A 561 -79.38 16.93 0.63
N ASP A 562 -80.44 16.64 -0.13
CA ASP A 562 -80.60 15.36 -0.84
C ASP A 562 -79.56 15.16 -1.94
N ALA A 563 -79.09 16.26 -2.54
CA ALA A 563 -78.02 16.27 -3.55
C ALA A 563 -76.62 15.96 -2.98
N LEU A 564 -76.43 16.06 -1.65
CA LEU A 564 -75.18 15.63 -1.02
C LEU A 564 -75.02 14.10 -1.10
N SER A 565 -73.77 13.63 -1.15
CA SER A 565 -73.49 12.21 -0.98
C SER A 565 -73.78 11.77 0.46
N ASP A 566 -74.03 10.47 0.67
CA ASP A 566 -74.39 9.94 1.99
C ASP A 566 -73.33 10.27 3.05
N ALA A 567 -72.05 10.21 2.70
CA ALA A 567 -70.96 10.58 3.58
C ALA A 567 -70.94 12.07 3.97
N LEU A 568 -71.43 12.97 3.09
CA LEU A 568 -71.51 14.40 3.39
C LEU A 568 -72.78 14.74 4.18
N LYS A 569 -73.87 14.02 3.97
CA LYS A 569 -75.12 14.16 4.73
C LYS A 569 -74.92 13.92 6.23
N GLU A 570 -74.08 12.95 6.59
CA GLU A 570 -73.72 12.66 7.99
C GLU A 570 -72.98 13.82 8.68
N ARG A 571 -72.37 14.73 7.92
CA ARG A 571 -71.64 15.90 8.43
C ARG A 571 -72.54 17.13 8.66
N ILE A 572 -73.84 17.05 8.34
CA ILE A 572 -74.80 18.14 8.53
C ILE A 572 -75.36 18.08 9.96
N GLU A 573 -74.77 18.86 10.86
CA GLU A 573 -75.13 18.85 12.29
C GLU A 573 -76.53 19.40 12.57
N ASN A 574 -77.02 20.34 11.76
CA ASN A 574 -78.32 21.00 11.93
C ASN A 574 -79.47 20.33 11.16
N TYR A 575 -79.30 19.07 10.73
CA TYR A 575 -80.32 18.35 9.96
C TYR A 575 -81.69 18.30 10.63
N ALA A 576 -81.73 18.18 11.97
CA ALA A 576 -82.98 18.16 12.74
C ALA A 576 -83.82 19.45 12.59
N VAL A 577 -83.18 20.58 12.28
CA VAL A 577 -83.87 21.85 12.03
C VAL A 577 -84.66 21.78 10.72
N LEU A 578 -84.12 21.14 9.69
CA LEU A 578 -84.79 20.95 8.41
C LEU A 578 -86.04 20.08 8.56
N THR A 579 -85.94 18.95 9.27
CA THR A 579 -87.07 18.05 9.50
C THR A 579 -88.17 18.70 10.35
N ALA A 580 -87.79 19.43 11.41
CA ALA A 580 -88.74 20.18 12.22
C ALA A 580 -89.43 21.30 11.42
N ALA A 581 -88.71 21.94 10.50
CA ALA A 581 -89.30 22.97 9.64
C ALA A 581 -90.30 22.41 8.63
N GLU A 582 -90.05 21.21 8.09
CA GLU A 582 -90.97 20.50 7.20
C GLU A 582 -92.26 20.08 7.91
N GLU A 583 -92.15 19.55 9.14
CA GLU A 583 -93.30 19.21 9.98
C GLU A 583 -94.14 20.45 10.33
N ALA A 584 -93.49 21.56 10.70
CA ALA A 584 -94.16 22.81 10.98
C ALA A 584 -94.91 23.38 9.76
N LEU A 585 -94.32 23.29 8.56
CA LEU A 585 -94.98 23.71 7.32
C LEU A 585 -96.18 22.81 6.96
N ALA A 586 -96.07 21.49 7.19
CA ALA A 586 -97.18 20.56 7.00
C ALA A 586 -98.35 20.87 7.95
N ALA A 587 -98.06 21.15 9.23
CA ALA A 587 -99.06 21.55 10.22
C ALA A 587 -99.75 22.89 9.87
N LEU A 588 -99.01 23.87 9.33
CA LEU A 588 -99.57 25.13 8.83
C LEU A 588 -100.52 24.91 7.63
N ARG A 589 -100.19 23.99 6.72
CA ARG A 589 -101.06 23.63 5.58
C ARG A 589 -102.31 22.86 6.02
N GLU A 590 -102.22 21.99 7.02
CA GLU A 590 -103.40 21.32 7.60
C GLU A 590 -104.33 22.29 8.34
N ALA A 591 -103.78 23.31 9.00
CA ALA A 591 -104.53 24.40 9.61
C ALA A 591 -105.26 25.29 8.58
N GLU A 592 -104.72 25.45 7.37
CA GLU A 592 -105.41 26.12 6.26
C GLU A 592 -106.54 25.25 5.67
N THR A 593 -106.40 23.91 5.66
CA THR A 593 -107.46 23.00 5.17
C THR A 593 -108.65 22.81 6.12
N THR A 594 -108.57 23.29 7.36
CA THR A 594 -109.65 23.17 8.37
C THR A 594 -110.57 24.40 8.46
N THR A 595 -110.46 25.38 7.54
CA THR A 595 -111.29 26.61 7.52
C THR A 595 -112.15 26.81 6.25
N GLY A 596 -112.51 25.75 5.52
CA GLY A 596 -113.46 25.84 4.41
C GLY A 596 -114.26 24.56 4.20
N ALA A 597 -115.42 24.45 4.82
CA ALA A 597 -116.39 23.38 4.56
C ALA A 597 -117.62 23.91 3.79
N ASP A 598 -118.11 23.04 2.90
CA ASP A 598 -119.46 22.88 2.34
C ASP A 598 -119.87 23.60 1.04
N THR A 599 -120.09 22.80 -0.03
CA THR A 599 -121.43 22.63 -0.66
C THR A 599 -121.51 21.39 -1.59
N GLU A 600 -122.35 20.45 -1.15
CA GLU A 600 -123.16 19.36 -1.76
C GLU A 600 -123.14 18.98 -3.28
N GLU A 601 -122.90 17.67 -3.51
CA GLU A 601 -123.73 16.61 -4.19
C GLU A 601 -124.18 16.68 -5.69
N PRO A 602 -124.63 15.56 -6.36
CA PRO A 602 -124.72 14.12 -5.96
C PRO A 602 -124.37 13.04 -7.06
N ASP A 603 -124.58 11.76 -6.70
CA ASP A 603 -124.99 10.57 -7.52
C ASP A 603 -123.94 9.84 -8.40
N THR A 604 -123.85 8.50 -8.53
CA THR A 604 -124.72 7.32 -8.23
C THR A 604 -123.90 6.00 -8.33
N GLU A 605 -124.32 4.96 -7.58
CA GLU A 605 -124.49 3.50 -7.89
C GLU A 605 -123.41 2.71 -8.71
N GLU A 606 -123.14 1.40 -8.60
CA GLU A 606 -123.61 0.24 -7.82
C GLU A 606 -122.63 -0.95 -8.08
N GLU A 607 -122.59 -1.89 -7.12
CA GLU A 607 -122.54 -3.37 -7.24
C GLU A 607 -121.40 -4.27 -7.83
N THR A 608 -121.21 -5.37 -7.07
CA THR A 608 -120.82 -6.78 -7.39
C THR A 608 -119.32 -7.13 -7.59
N SER A 609 -118.69 -8.11 -6.91
CA SER A 609 -118.97 -9.49 -6.45
C SER A 609 -118.59 -10.62 -7.43
N SER A 610 -117.76 -11.55 -6.92
CA SER A 610 -117.51 -12.96 -7.33
C SER A 610 -116.55 -13.21 -8.51
N ALA A 611 -115.42 -13.90 -8.27
CA ALA A 611 -115.18 -15.35 -8.43
C ALA A 611 -114.50 -15.63 -9.81
N GLN A 612 -113.62 -16.61 -10.06
CA GLN A 612 -113.24 -17.87 -9.42
C GLN A 612 -111.96 -18.40 -10.14
N GLU A 613 -111.14 -19.21 -9.45
CA GLU A 613 -110.45 -20.45 -9.90
C GLU A 613 -109.63 -20.49 -11.22
N SER A 614 -108.53 -21.25 -11.39
CA SER A 614 -107.80 -22.24 -10.59
C SER A 614 -106.58 -22.77 -11.41
N THR A 615 -105.64 -23.43 -10.73
CA THR A 615 -104.69 -24.48 -11.22
C THR A 615 -103.55 -24.05 -12.18
N SER A 616 -102.35 -24.65 -12.22
CA SER A 616 -101.66 -25.72 -11.48
C SER A 616 -100.19 -25.78 -11.94
N ASP A 617 -99.30 -26.14 -11.02
CA ASP A 617 -98.12 -27.03 -11.09
C ASP A 617 -97.13 -27.11 -12.29
N ALA A 618 -95.87 -27.25 -11.85
CA ALA A 618 -94.78 -28.13 -12.32
C ALA A 618 -93.84 -27.72 -13.49
N ASP A 619 -92.58 -27.51 -13.08
CA ASP A 619 -91.36 -28.22 -13.49
C ASP A 619 -90.77 -28.12 -14.92
N THR A 620 -89.43 -28.09 -14.93
CA THR A 620 -88.45 -28.41 -15.99
C THR A 620 -88.18 -27.47 -17.19
N SER A 621 -86.92 -26.99 -17.22
CA SER A 621 -85.92 -26.91 -18.31
C SER A 621 -86.33 -26.86 -19.80
N ASP A 622 -85.66 -25.97 -20.58
CA ASP A 622 -84.84 -26.39 -21.74
C ASP A 622 -83.76 -25.34 -22.13
N SER A 623 -82.69 -25.84 -22.76
CA SER A 623 -81.36 -25.26 -23.04
C SER A 623 -81.29 -24.69 -24.50
N PRO A 624 -80.14 -24.43 -25.22
CA PRO A 624 -78.91 -25.26 -25.29
C PRO A 624 -77.51 -24.63 -25.62
N ARG A 625 -76.47 -25.37 -25.16
CA ARG A 625 -75.25 -25.85 -25.90
C ARG A 625 -73.92 -25.05 -26.03
N PRO A 626 -72.76 -25.75 -26.30
CA PRO A 626 -71.64 -25.87 -25.32
C PRO A 626 -70.21 -25.86 -25.92
N MET A 627 -69.18 -26.17 -25.10
CA MET A 627 -67.96 -27.00 -25.35
C MET A 627 -66.90 -26.66 -24.28
N ARG A 628 -66.00 -27.51 -23.73
CA ARG A 628 -65.72 -28.97 -23.73
C ARG A 628 -64.65 -29.17 -22.62
N MET A 629 -64.74 -30.24 -21.81
CA MET A 629 -63.64 -30.86 -21.02
C MET A 629 -62.64 -31.61 -21.96
N PRO A 630 -61.56 -32.36 -21.54
CA PRO A 630 -61.22 -33.02 -20.24
C PRO A 630 -59.67 -33.24 -19.98
N PRO A 631 -59.16 -34.29 -19.28
CA PRO A 631 -59.46 -34.89 -17.95
C PRO A 631 -58.26 -35.21 -17.00
N ILE A 632 -58.56 -35.25 -15.68
CA ILE A 632 -58.45 -36.37 -14.68
C ILE A 632 -57.14 -37.19 -14.51
N ARG A 633 -56.65 -37.29 -13.26
CA ARG A 633 -56.47 -38.49 -12.37
C ARG A 633 -55.37 -38.19 -11.32
N ARG A 634 -55.34 -38.65 -10.07
CA ARG A 634 -56.22 -39.37 -9.11
C ARG A 634 -55.46 -39.30 -7.75
N THR A 635 -56.14 -38.83 -6.70
CA THR A 635 -56.21 -39.28 -5.26
C THR A 635 -55.42 -40.54 -4.81
N PRO A 636 -55.35 -40.88 -3.49
CA PRO A 636 -55.18 -40.15 -2.19
C PRO A 636 -54.25 -41.00 -1.22
N PRO A 637 -54.40 -41.12 0.12
CA PRO A 637 -54.82 -40.23 1.23
C PRO A 637 -53.80 -40.13 2.43
N ASP A 638 -54.13 -39.22 3.37
CA ASP A 638 -53.90 -39.08 4.84
C ASP A 638 -53.66 -40.40 5.68
N PRO A 639 -53.43 -40.46 7.03
CA PRO A 639 -52.99 -39.51 8.09
C PRO A 639 -51.97 -40.05 9.17
N ARG A 640 -51.62 -39.17 10.13
CA ARG A 640 -51.57 -39.38 11.63
C ARG A 640 -50.30 -39.91 12.37
N LYS A 641 -49.77 -39.01 13.22
CA LYS A 641 -49.67 -39.03 14.72
C LYS A 641 -48.62 -39.89 15.50
N VAL A 642 -48.00 -39.19 16.48
CA VAL A 642 -47.61 -39.58 17.87
C VAL A 642 -46.09 -39.70 18.22
N ARG A 643 -45.58 -38.64 18.87
CA ARG A 643 -45.06 -38.51 20.26
C ARG A 643 -44.02 -39.51 20.85
N THR A 644 -43.18 -38.92 21.72
CA THR A 644 -42.25 -39.46 22.77
C THR A 644 -40.80 -39.67 22.29
N GLY A 645 -39.72 -39.29 22.97
CA GLY A 645 -39.48 -38.73 24.31
C GLY A 645 -38.51 -39.62 25.11
N ARG A 646 -37.21 -39.28 25.19
CA ARG A 646 -36.34 -39.33 26.41
C ARG A 646 -34.83 -39.38 26.14
N ARG A 647 -34.11 -38.74 27.07
CA ARG A 647 -32.66 -38.63 27.31
C ARG A 647 -31.97 -39.95 27.71
N ARG A 648 -30.66 -40.04 27.44
CA ARG A 648 -29.53 -40.54 28.30
C ARG A 648 -28.22 -40.11 27.62
N ARG A 649 -27.39 -39.20 28.15
CA ARG A 649 -26.31 -39.35 29.17
C ARG A 649 -25.42 -40.59 29.00
N GLU A 650 -24.19 -40.35 28.56
CA GLU A 650 -22.98 -41.07 28.99
C GLU A 650 -21.85 -40.08 29.30
N LYS A 651 -21.03 -40.44 30.29
CA LYS A 651 -20.01 -39.65 30.99
C LYS A 651 -18.60 -39.94 30.44
N PRO A 652 -17.60 -39.07 30.74
CA PRO A 652 -16.19 -39.22 30.35
C PRO A 652 -15.34 -39.87 31.47
N MET A 653 -14.12 -40.35 31.14
CA MET A 653 -12.97 -40.59 32.05
C MET A 653 -11.72 -41.14 31.27
N PRO A 654 -10.47 -41.14 31.80
CA PRO A 654 -9.55 -39.99 31.85
C PRO A 654 -8.04 -40.36 31.55
N THR A 655 -7.11 -39.48 31.96
CA THR A 655 -5.66 -39.60 32.28
C THR A 655 -4.59 -39.07 31.29
N ASP A 656 -3.98 -37.96 31.73
CA ASP A 656 -2.55 -37.63 31.89
C ASP A 656 -1.54 -37.70 30.74
N ALA A 657 -1.01 -36.54 30.34
CA ALA A 657 0.42 -36.17 30.47
C ALA A 657 0.64 -34.71 30.03
N VAL A 658 1.14 -33.90 30.96
CA VAL A 658 1.62 -32.53 30.76
C VAL A 658 3.02 -32.59 30.14
N LEU A 659 3.24 -31.90 29.02
CA LEU A 659 4.57 -31.59 28.50
C LEU A 659 4.56 -30.16 27.95
N LEU A 660 5.41 -29.32 28.56
CA LEU A 660 5.75 -27.99 28.07
C LEU A 660 6.22 -28.08 26.61
N TYR A 661 5.73 -27.20 25.75
CA TYR A 661 6.40 -26.89 24.48
C TYR A 661 6.59 -25.38 24.34
N HIS A 662 7.87 -25.02 24.29
CA HIS A 662 8.40 -23.71 23.94
C HIS A 662 8.15 -23.38 22.47
N TRP A 663 8.00 -22.08 22.23
CA TRP A 663 8.22 -21.40 20.95
C TRP A 663 9.56 -21.79 20.31
N ALA A 664 9.51 -22.25 19.05
CA ALA A 664 10.51 -22.00 18.00
C ALA A 664 10.04 -22.69 16.71
N SER A 665 9.69 -21.92 15.68
CA SER A 665 9.69 -22.42 14.29
C SER A 665 9.85 -21.22 13.35
N GLY A 666 10.94 -21.18 12.60
CA GLY A 666 11.23 -20.16 11.59
C GLY A 666 12.68 -20.16 11.14
N LEU A 667 13.25 -21.34 10.85
CA LEU A 667 14.57 -21.51 10.24
C LEU A 667 14.40 -22.52 9.11
N TRP A 668 14.62 -22.08 7.87
CA TRP A 668 14.87 -22.96 6.73
C TRP A 668 16.37 -23.01 6.48
N GLN A 669 16.94 -24.21 6.66
CA GLN A 669 18.29 -24.58 6.29
C GLN A 669 18.20 -25.68 5.24
N TYR A 670 18.83 -25.48 4.09
CA TYR A 670 19.09 -26.52 3.10
C TYR A 670 20.53 -27.01 3.24
N SER A 671 20.68 -28.21 3.80
CA SER A 671 21.81 -29.17 3.72
C SER A 671 21.52 -30.24 4.80
N ALA A 672 21.60 -31.56 4.61
CA ALA A 672 22.32 -32.41 3.68
C ALA A 672 21.71 -33.83 3.67
N LEU A 673 22.06 -34.65 2.67
CA LEU A 673 22.65 -36.01 2.81
C LEU A 673 22.41 -36.84 1.53
N ARG A 674 23.48 -37.19 0.83
CA ARG A 674 23.63 -38.51 0.21
C ARG A 674 24.96 -39.11 0.64
N LEU A 675 24.85 -40.38 1.02
CA LEU A 675 25.81 -41.31 1.66
C LEU A 675 27.24 -41.27 1.13
#